data_AF-A0A7X8V420-F1
#
_entry.id   AF-A0A7X8V420-F1
#
_cell.length_a   1.000
_cell.length_b   1.000
_cell.length_c   1.000
_cell.angle_alpha   90.00
_cell.angle_beta   90.00
_cell.angle_gamma   90.00
#
_symmetry.space_group_name_H-M   'P 1'
#
loop_
_entity.id
_entity.type
_entity.pdbx_description
1 polymer ?
#
loop_
_entity_poly.entity_id
_entity_poly.type
_entity_poly.pdbx_seq_one_letter_code
_entity_poly.pdbx_strand_id
1 'polypeptide(L)'
;MNRTIYIPWLLPLLFGITLIFSGCRHRIQAGGGHEPGPDLPAPEIVWGLGDVESAAIKQQLFTDAGMEILSHWFNGPEEWQWGYEASGPQKKIRGYYDSGRAIQIVVWLHDWEEDHPGYLTGRFLREDAARLARIWSGNGYRSDRLFFVLFSEVETYYNLPSLTREKVLEAYKKARAAIKAVAPDARVGLGFGGYSWLGPGEPDLSPYEEILRSHSDIACVQHMHDYRKYELMCEQVPESIAQLGRYNLPVMVSHFKFWQDDHPENPGAQVTAKFVQEYLTGERLRKLYADGLRYWVFMAEVAEEQIRPGTPEYRQLVWSLRTHYPYPYSMAPDEAAADQLLQEAWENYKQYQITAEGAGGFLRVGKPDGETVSEGIGYGMLLAVIFDDREIFDGLWQYAKSHHNEKGLMDWKIGPDNRPTADGKNSATDGDEDMAFALIAADMKWGGYREDAERLVASIWQHQIEPGTYIVKGGDHWGGAAVTNPSYFAPGYYKIFQEYTGNPEWSRAVDAGYEMIARLNEKTGAGQTGLLPDWTRASGEPAPGFSFNYTYDACRVPLRLAMDAVWFGDRRALTQLAKMNSFFARTGARKIKAGYTLDGKVVNDWSDVCFTGPAGVAALFSNDQEYRQEIWGQTAAMYDPRAYYQSSLRLLSLLLISGRLANPLE
;
A
#
# COMPACT_ATOMS: atom_id res chain seq x y z
N MET A 1 72.60 -20.47 16.55
CA MET A 1 73.48 -19.46 15.92
C MET A 1 72.77 -18.89 14.70
N ASN A 2 72.69 -17.57 14.62
CA ASN A 2 72.16 -16.77 13.50
C ASN A 2 72.65 -17.28 12.12
N ARG A 3 71.78 -17.32 11.09
CA ARG A 3 71.56 -16.26 10.07
C ARG A 3 70.88 -16.79 8.78
N THR A 4 69.92 -15.98 8.28
CA THR A 4 69.64 -15.67 6.86
C THR A 4 68.67 -16.53 6.00
N ILE A 5 67.44 -15.99 5.84
CA ILE A 5 66.65 -15.63 4.62
C ILE A 5 66.80 -16.50 3.35
N TYR A 6 65.67 -17.00 2.80
CA TYR A 6 65.16 -16.77 1.42
C TYR A 6 63.75 -17.41 1.22
N ILE A 7 62.82 -16.69 0.57
CA ILE A 7 61.49 -17.14 0.07
C ILE A 7 61.51 -16.93 -1.46
N PRO A 8 61.02 -17.87 -2.31
CA PRO A 8 59.65 -17.74 -2.89
C PRO A 8 58.86 -19.04 -3.16
N TRP A 9 57.59 -19.01 -2.72
CA TRP A 9 56.33 -19.50 -3.32
C TRP A 9 56.31 -20.64 -4.37
N LEU A 10 55.54 -21.71 -4.10
CA LEU A 10 54.23 -22.07 -4.71
C LEU A 10 53.84 -23.54 -4.49
N LEU A 11 52.60 -23.75 -3.98
CA LEU A 11 51.70 -24.93 -4.07
C LEU A 11 52.24 -26.27 -3.52
N PRO A 12 51.39 -27.14 -2.90
CA PRO A 12 50.53 -28.00 -3.72
C PRO A 12 49.32 -28.73 -3.05
N LEU A 13 48.55 -29.46 -3.90
CA LEU A 13 48.03 -30.85 -3.70
C LEU A 13 46.82 -31.01 -2.73
N LEU A 14 45.79 -31.86 -2.91
CA LEU A 14 45.50 -33.11 -3.65
C LEU A 14 43.96 -33.24 -3.80
N PHE A 15 43.39 -33.71 -4.92
CA PHE A 15 42.94 -35.12 -5.15
C PHE A 15 42.29 -35.78 -3.93
N GLY A 16 41.09 -36.38 -3.93
CA GLY A 16 40.31 -37.03 -4.97
C GLY A 16 39.80 -38.38 -4.42
N ILE A 17 38.60 -38.80 -4.84
CA ILE A 17 37.97 -40.14 -4.75
C ILE A 17 36.81 -40.33 -3.75
N THR A 18 35.62 -40.16 -4.34
CA THR A 18 34.33 -40.90 -4.31
C THR A 18 34.25 -42.28 -3.61
N LEU A 19 33.20 -42.51 -2.79
CA LEU A 19 32.11 -43.51 -3.01
C LEU A 19 31.13 -43.64 -1.81
N ILE A 20 29.87 -43.23 -2.07
CA ILE A 20 28.54 -43.81 -1.74
C ILE A 20 28.32 -44.50 -0.37
N PHE A 21 27.44 -43.94 0.45
CA PHE A 21 26.22 -44.59 0.98
C PHE A 21 25.19 -43.55 1.44
N SER A 22 23.93 -43.79 1.08
CA SER A 22 22.74 -42.98 1.35
C SER A 22 22.31 -43.10 2.82
N GLY A 23 21.85 -42.00 3.44
CA GLY A 23 21.27 -42.01 4.79
C GLY A 23 21.01 -40.61 5.36
N CYS A 24 19.73 -40.30 5.58
CA CYS A 24 19.14 -39.14 6.26
C CYS A 24 20.02 -38.31 7.21
N ARG A 25 19.97 -36.98 7.04
CA ARG A 25 19.80 -35.92 8.08
C ARG A 25 19.93 -34.55 7.39
N HIS A 26 18.81 -33.87 7.13
CA HIS A 26 18.32 -32.73 7.93
C HIS A 26 19.42 -31.70 8.25
N ARG A 27 19.40 -30.59 7.51
CA ARG A 27 19.96 -29.32 7.94
C ARG A 27 18.90 -28.25 7.71
N ILE A 28 18.23 -27.89 8.81
CA ILE A 28 17.43 -26.69 8.95
C ILE A 28 18.39 -25.51 8.75
N GLN A 29 18.17 -24.74 7.69
CA GLN A 29 18.77 -23.43 7.51
C GLN A 29 17.93 -22.46 8.35
N ALA A 30 18.51 -21.97 9.45
CA ALA A 30 18.01 -20.76 10.08
C ALA A 30 18.03 -19.65 9.02
N GLY A 31 16.85 -19.11 8.69
CA GLY A 31 16.64 -18.15 7.61
C GLY A 31 17.31 -16.82 7.93
N GLY A 32 18.46 -16.59 7.31
CA GLY A 32 18.98 -15.23 7.09
C GLY A 32 18.12 -14.51 6.06
N GLY A 33 17.94 -13.21 6.26
CA GLY A 33 17.12 -12.31 5.46
C GLY A 33 17.34 -12.41 3.94
N HIS A 34 16.45 -13.14 3.29
CA HIS A 34 16.08 -12.88 1.91
C HIS A 34 14.60 -12.56 1.92
N GLU A 35 14.29 -11.27 1.86
CA GLU A 35 12.96 -10.79 1.55
C GLU A 35 12.57 -11.30 0.14
N PRO A 36 11.39 -11.92 -0.03
CA PRO A 36 10.94 -12.42 -1.32
C PRO A 36 10.63 -11.25 -2.27
N GLY A 37 11.20 -11.29 -3.47
CA GLY A 37 11.21 -10.17 -4.41
C GLY A 37 9.84 -9.66 -4.93
N PRO A 38 9.83 -8.56 -5.69
CA PRO A 38 8.64 -7.75 -6.06
C PRO A 38 7.70 -8.39 -7.10
N ASP A 39 7.87 -9.67 -7.42
CA ASP A 39 7.13 -10.38 -8.48
C ASP A 39 5.85 -11.08 -8.00
N LEU A 40 5.54 -10.98 -6.70
CA LEU A 40 4.28 -11.52 -6.17
C LEU A 40 3.09 -10.64 -6.58
N PRO A 41 1.93 -11.25 -6.92
CA PRO A 41 0.75 -10.49 -7.31
C PRO A 41 0.27 -9.57 -6.19
N ALA A 42 -0.40 -8.47 -6.57
CA ALA A 42 -1.07 -7.63 -5.60
C ALA A 42 -2.11 -8.47 -4.83
N PRO A 43 -2.14 -8.42 -3.49
CA PRO A 43 -3.00 -9.29 -2.72
C PRO A 43 -4.46 -8.82 -2.82
N GLU A 44 -5.37 -9.77 -2.99
CA GLU A 44 -6.81 -9.55 -2.94
C GLU A 44 -7.34 -10.26 -1.69
N ILE A 45 -7.33 -9.53 -0.58
CA ILE A 45 -7.79 -10.03 0.72
C ILE A 45 -9.16 -9.46 1.02
N VAL A 46 -10.08 -10.33 1.40
CA VAL A 46 -11.39 -9.92 1.89
C VAL A 46 -11.33 -9.87 3.41
N TRP A 47 -11.46 -8.66 3.95
CA TRP A 47 -11.41 -8.41 5.38
C TRP A 47 -12.78 -8.59 6.04
N GLY A 48 -12.78 -9.04 7.28
CA GLY A 48 -13.98 -9.25 8.09
C GLY A 48 -13.83 -8.81 9.53
N LEU A 49 -14.96 -8.67 10.19
CA LEU A 49 -15.06 -8.23 11.57
C LEU A 49 -16.29 -8.86 12.25
N GLY A 50 -16.15 -9.35 13.48
CA GLY A 50 -17.29 -9.75 14.31
C GLY A 50 -17.01 -10.86 15.32
N ASP A 51 -17.91 -10.99 16.30
CA ASP A 51 -17.95 -12.09 17.28
C ASP A 51 -19.39 -12.53 17.65
N VAL A 52 -20.23 -11.70 18.27
CA VAL A 52 -21.57 -12.04 18.77
C VAL A 52 -22.57 -10.91 18.41
N GLU A 53 -23.78 -11.29 17.97
CA GLU A 53 -24.98 -10.44 17.72
C GLU A 53 -24.84 -9.17 16.81
N SER A 54 -23.65 -8.89 16.27
CA SER A 54 -23.23 -7.87 15.28
C SER A 54 -23.07 -6.41 15.74
N ALA A 55 -22.29 -6.18 16.81
CA ALA A 55 -21.76 -4.85 17.12
C ALA A 55 -20.83 -4.28 16.01
N ALA A 56 -20.17 -5.17 15.24
CA ALA A 56 -19.30 -4.81 14.11
C ALA A 56 -19.94 -3.88 13.06
N ILE A 57 -21.24 -4.04 12.72
CA ILE A 57 -21.93 -3.16 11.74
C ILE A 57 -22.00 -1.71 12.25
N LYS A 58 -22.05 -1.51 13.57
CA LYS A 58 -22.09 -0.18 14.18
C LYS A 58 -20.72 0.46 14.29
N GLN A 59 -19.65 -0.31 14.12
CA GLN A 59 -18.29 0.19 14.21
C GLN A 59 -17.91 0.88 12.91
N GLN A 60 -17.42 2.11 13.03
CA GLN A 60 -17.00 2.89 11.86
C GLN A 60 -15.86 2.21 11.11
N LEU A 61 -14.97 1.47 11.81
CA LEU A 61 -13.89 0.68 11.20
C LEU A 61 -14.40 -0.24 10.09
N PHE A 62 -15.59 -0.81 10.25
CA PHE A 62 -16.17 -1.71 9.27
C PHE A 62 -16.34 -1.02 7.91
N THR A 63 -16.88 0.20 7.91
CA THR A 63 -17.10 1.00 6.69
C THR A 63 -15.80 1.64 6.23
N ASP A 64 -15.08 2.26 7.16
CA ASP A 64 -13.88 3.02 6.87
C ASP A 64 -12.74 2.14 6.41
N ALA A 65 -12.62 0.86 6.80
CA ALA A 65 -11.62 -0.06 6.26
C ALA A 65 -12.10 -0.89 5.05
N GLY A 66 -13.38 -0.75 4.64
CA GLY A 66 -13.94 -1.53 3.53
C GLY A 66 -14.10 -3.02 3.85
N MET A 67 -14.47 -3.37 5.08
CA MET A 67 -14.72 -4.75 5.49
C MET A 67 -15.93 -5.33 4.74
N GLU A 68 -15.88 -6.61 4.38
CA GLU A 68 -16.96 -7.28 3.64
C GLU A 68 -17.61 -8.42 4.40
N ILE A 69 -16.86 -9.11 5.27
CA ILE A 69 -17.34 -10.29 5.99
C ILE A 69 -17.82 -9.88 7.39
N LEU A 70 -19.06 -10.22 7.73
CA LEU A 70 -19.51 -10.22 9.11
C LEU A 70 -19.35 -11.61 9.70
N SER A 71 -18.69 -11.71 10.86
CA SER A 71 -18.55 -12.97 11.57
C SER A 71 -19.50 -13.06 12.76
N HIS A 72 -20.00 -14.25 13.02
CA HIS A 72 -20.84 -14.57 14.15
C HIS A 72 -20.54 -15.97 14.68
N TRP A 73 -20.35 -16.08 16.00
CA TRP A 73 -20.26 -17.35 16.71
C TRP A 73 -21.65 -17.91 16.96
N PHE A 74 -21.79 -19.22 16.75
CA PHE A 74 -22.96 -19.98 17.15
C PHE A 74 -22.57 -20.92 18.30
N ASN A 75 -23.00 -20.56 19.50
CA ASN A 75 -22.73 -21.32 20.73
C ASN A 75 -23.96 -22.13 21.20
N GLY A 76 -24.96 -22.33 20.34
CA GLY A 76 -25.94 -23.40 20.55
C GLY A 76 -27.44 -23.08 20.55
N PRO A 77 -28.29 -24.07 20.89
CA PRO A 77 -29.73 -23.95 20.90
C PRO A 77 -30.32 -22.91 21.84
N GLU A 78 -29.61 -22.48 22.87
CA GLU A 78 -30.06 -21.38 23.70
C GLU A 78 -30.07 -20.06 22.92
N GLU A 79 -29.14 -19.89 21.97
CA GLU A 79 -29.16 -18.77 21.05
C GLU A 79 -30.41 -18.82 20.13
N TRP A 80 -31.01 -20.00 19.90
CA TRP A 80 -32.31 -20.08 19.20
C TRP A 80 -33.40 -19.29 19.94
N GLN A 81 -33.40 -19.35 21.27
CA GLN A 81 -34.43 -18.71 22.10
C GLN A 81 -34.20 -17.21 22.30
N TRP A 82 -32.95 -16.75 22.14
CA TRP A 82 -32.57 -15.35 22.32
C TRP A 82 -32.71 -14.49 21.06
N GLY A 83 -33.09 -15.07 19.90
CA GLY A 83 -33.42 -14.22 18.76
C GLY A 83 -33.25 -14.77 17.36
N TYR A 84 -32.67 -15.95 17.16
CA TYR A 84 -32.47 -16.48 15.80
C TYR A 84 -33.75 -16.59 14.96
N GLU A 85 -34.92 -16.77 15.60
CA GLU A 85 -36.23 -16.78 14.93
C GLU A 85 -37.07 -15.51 15.16
N ALA A 86 -36.66 -14.61 16.07
CA ALA A 86 -37.56 -13.57 16.59
C ALA A 86 -36.98 -12.15 16.79
N SER A 87 -35.66 -11.92 16.76
CA SER A 87 -35.10 -10.60 17.14
C SER A 87 -34.62 -9.74 15.95
N GLY A 88 -34.51 -8.43 16.20
CA GLY A 88 -34.17 -7.39 15.23
C GLY A 88 -32.74 -7.36 14.68
N PRO A 89 -31.69 -7.71 15.44
CA PRO A 89 -30.30 -7.72 14.95
C PRO A 89 -30.05 -8.71 13.81
N GLN A 90 -30.58 -9.93 13.89
CA GLN A 90 -30.39 -11.00 12.90
C GLN A 90 -31.09 -10.67 11.58
N LYS A 91 -32.24 -9.99 11.61
CA LYS A 91 -32.84 -9.40 10.39
C LYS A 91 -31.91 -8.39 9.73
N LYS A 92 -31.12 -7.63 10.51
CA LYS A 92 -30.12 -6.70 9.96
C LYS A 92 -28.92 -7.44 9.37
N ILE A 93 -28.42 -8.49 10.03
CA ILE A 93 -27.32 -9.31 9.49
C ILE A 93 -27.79 -10.07 8.23
N ARG A 94 -29.01 -10.61 8.22
CA ARG A 94 -29.60 -11.20 7.01
C ARG A 94 -29.82 -10.16 5.92
N GLY A 95 -30.33 -8.97 6.26
CA GLY A 95 -30.43 -7.87 5.30
C GLY A 95 -29.07 -7.45 4.74
N TYR A 96 -28.00 -7.59 5.53
CA TYR A 96 -26.63 -7.38 5.11
C TYR A 96 -26.16 -8.45 4.12
N TYR A 97 -26.43 -9.72 4.38
CA TYR A 97 -26.20 -10.80 3.40
C TYR A 97 -27.01 -10.62 2.12
N ASP A 98 -28.29 -10.29 2.25
CA ASP A 98 -29.21 -10.04 1.13
C ASP A 98 -28.75 -8.83 0.30
N SER A 99 -27.96 -7.90 0.87
CA SER A 99 -27.29 -6.81 0.13
C SER A 99 -26.07 -7.27 -0.69
N GLY A 100 -25.74 -8.56 -0.65
CA GLY A 100 -24.66 -9.19 -1.43
C GLY A 100 -23.32 -9.28 -0.69
N ARG A 101 -23.29 -9.06 0.62
CA ARG A 101 -22.06 -9.09 1.43
C ARG A 101 -21.86 -10.46 2.10
N ALA A 102 -20.64 -10.72 2.57
CA ALA A 102 -20.25 -12.04 3.07
C ALA A 102 -20.60 -12.24 4.55
N ILE A 103 -20.93 -13.48 4.90
CA ILE A 103 -21.17 -13.90 6.29
C ILE A 103 -20.34 -15.12 6.63
N GLN A 104 -19.68 -15.06 7.78
CA GLN A 104 -19.03 -16.18 8.42
C GLN A 104 -19.82 -16.60 9.65
N ILE A 105 -20.19 -17.88 9.72
CA ILE A 105 -20.77 -18.51 10.89
C ILE A 105 -19.77 -19.50 11.44
N VAL A 106 -19.33 -19.26 12.67
CA VAL A 106 -18.37 -20.13 13.36
C VAL A 106 -19.12 -20.99 14.36
N VAL A 107 -18.95 -22.30 14.24
CA VAL A 107 -19.64 -23.27 15.07
C VAL A 107 -18.60 -24.03 15.86
N TRP A 108 -18.68 -23.97 17.18
CA TRP A 108 -17.78 -24.70 18.05
C TRP A 108 -18.15 -26.18 18.13
N LEU A 109 -17.20 -27.06 17.81
CA LEU A 109 -17.34 -28.50 17.83
C LEU A 109 -16.91 -29.12 19.19
N HIS A 110 -16.79 -28.31 20.25
CA HIS A 110 -16.27 -28.64 21.60
C HIS A 110 -17.20 -29.27 22.68
N ASP A 111 -17.46 -30.58 22.87
CA ASP A 111 -18.31 -31.02 24.01
C ASP A 111 -17.54 -31.23 25.35
N TRP A 112 -17.80 -30.39 26.36
CA TRP A 112 -17.35 -30.52 27.76
C TRP A 112 -18.53 -30.87 28.70
N GLU A 113 -18.61 -32.09 29.27
CA GLU A 113 -19.56 -32.40 30.38
C GLU A 113 -19.00 -31.83 31.71
N GLU A 114 -19.73 -31.19 32.64
CA GLU A 114 -21.14 -30.74 32.77
C GLU A 114 -21.15 -29.18 32.83
N ASP A 115 -22.15 -28.52 32.19
CA ASP A 115 -22.35 -27.05 31.99
C ASP A 115 -21.76 -26.39 30.70
N HIS A 116 -21.60 -27.20 29.65
CA HIS A 116 -21.25 -26.98 28.21
C HIS A 116 -21.19 -25.55 27.61
N PRO A 117 -20.18 -25.32 26.74
CA PRO A 117 -20.54 -25.06 25.34
C PRO A 117 -19.67 -25.86 24.37
N GLY A 118 -20.28 -26.81 23.67
CA GLY A 118 -19.92 -27.08 22.28
C GLY A 118 -20.68 -28.24 21.68
N TYR A 119 -20.78 -28.21 20.36
CA TYR A 119 -22.00 -28.62 19.65
C TYR A 119 -21.87 -29.89 18.84
N LEU A 120 -20.89 -30.74 19.15
CA LEU A 120 -20.68 -32.01 18.47
C LEU A 120 -21.70 -33.09 18.92
N THR A 121 -22.95 -32.68 19.16
CA THR A 121 -24.04 -33.58 19.55
C THR A 121 -24.65 -34.27 18.34
N GLY A 122 -25.19 -35.47 18.51
CA GLY A 122 -25.91 -36.17 17.44
C GLY A 122 -27.09 -35.37 16.88
N ARG A 123 -27.67 -34.45 17.66
CA ARG A 123 -28.74 -33.55 17.21
C ARG A 123 -28.20 -32.48 16.27
N PHE A 124 -27.09 -31.82 16.61
CA PHE A 124 -26.51 -30.79 15.77
C PHE A 124 -26.18 -31.32 14.36
N LEU A 125 -25.57 -32.50 14.31
CA LEU A 125 -25.18 -33.18 13.08
C LEU A 125 -26.35 -33.60 12.18
N ARG A 126 -27.57 -33.75 12.74
CA ARG A 126 -28.75 -34.21 12.00
C ARG A 126 -29.74 -33.10 11.67
N GLU A 127 -29.90 -32.12 12.55
CA GLU A 127 -31.00 -31.16 12.50
C GLU A 127 -30.51 -29.71 12.49
N ASP A 128 -29.67 -29.34 13.46
CA ASP A 128 -29.34 -27.93 13.67
C ASP A 128 -28.41 -27.37 12.59
N ALA A 129 -27.47 -28.16 12.05
CA ALA A 129 -26.61 -27.72 10.96
C ALA A 129 -27.40 -27.31 9.70
N ALA A 130 -28.40 -28.11 9.31
CA ALA A 130 -29.31 -27.79 8.19
C ALA A 130 -30.26 -26.63 8.53
N ARG A 131 -30.67 -26.48 9.79
CA ARG A 131 -31.47 -25.33 10.23
C ARG A 131 -30.67 -24.03 10.17
N LEU A 132 -29.44 -24.03 10.67
CA LEU A 132 -28.52 -22.89 10.63
C LEU A 132 -28.24 -22.50 9.18
N ALA A 133 -27.96 -23.47 8.31
CA ALA A 133 -27.82 -23.24 6.87
C ALA A 133 -29.05 -22.56 6.25
N ARG A 134 -30.28 -23.01 6.57
CA ARG A 134 -31.53 -22.40 6.06
C ARG A 134 -31.73 -20.96 6.51
N ILE A 135 -31.35 -20.65 7.75
CA ILE A 135 -31.52 -19.30 8.29
C ILE A 135 -30.60 -18.32 7.58
N TRP A 136 -29.33 -18.71 7.39
CA TRP A 136 -28.30 -17.83 6.85
C TRP A 136 -28.21 -17.81 5.33
N SER A 137 -28.63 -18.86 4.63
CA SER A 137 -28.67 -18.85 3.17
C SER A 137 -29.74 -17.91 2.61
N GLY A 138 -30.68 -17.45 3.44
CA GLY A 138 -31.68 -16.46 3.07
C GLY A 138 -32.50 -16.93 1.85
N ASN A 139 -32.62 -16.05 0.84
CA ASN A 139 -33.29 -16.39 -0.43
C ASN A 139 -32.32 -16.95 -1.50
N GLY A 140 -31.05 -17.21 -1.15
CA GLY A 140 -30.09 -17.92 -2.01
C GLY A 140 -29.40 -17.09 -3.11
N TYR A 141 -29.47 -15.75 -3.10
CA TYR A 141 -28.93 -14.93 -4.20
C TYR A 141 -27.39 -14.93 -4.31
N ARG A 142 -26.65 -15.22 -3.23
CA ARG A 142 -25.17 -15.28 -3.19
C ARG A 142 -24.62 -16.29 -2.17
N SER A 143 -25.09 -17.54 -2.25
CA SER A 143 -24.66 -18.68 -1.40
C SER A 143 -23.13 -18.87 -1.35
N ASP A 144 -22.41 -18.47 -2.39
CA ASP A 144 -20.95 -18.51 -2.51
C ASP A 144 -20.19 -17.58 -1.53
N ARG A 145 -20.92 -16.65 -0.88
CA ARG A 145 -20.42 -15.70 0.13
C ARG A 145 -20.82 -16.07 1.57
N LEU A 146 -21.40 -17.25 1.77
CA LEU A 146 -21.71 -17.79 3.09
C LEU A 146 -20.65 -18.82 3.50
N PHE A 147 -20.02 -18.59 4.64
CA PHE A 147 -18.94 -19.41 5.18
C PHE A 147 -19.40 -20.09 6.48
N PHE A 148 -19.25 -21.40 6.56
CA PHE A 148 -19.40 -22.17 7.80
C PHE A 148 -18.03 -22.67 8.23
N VAL A 149 -17.56 -22.19 9.39
CA VAL A 149 -16.30 -22.64 9.99
C VAL A 149 -16.62 -23.53 11.18
N LEU A 150 -16.39 -24.82 11.01
CA LEU A 150 -16.62 -25.81 12.06
C LEU A 150 -15.33 -25.91 12.89
N PHE A 151 -15.28 -25.22 14.03
CA PHE A 151 -14.09 -25.00 14.84
C PHE A 151 -13.89 -26.13 15.86
N SER A 152 -12.76 -26.84 15.81
CA SER A 152 -12.57 -28.10 16.56
C SER A 152 -11.52 -28.11 17.67
N GLU A 153 -10.69 -27.07 17.82
CA GLU A 153 -9.62 -26.95 18.84
C GLU A 153 -8.74 -28.20 19.10
N VAL A 154 -8.66 -29.12 18.14
CA VAL A 154 -8.05 -30.43 18.34
C VAL A 154 -6.53 -30.32 18.55
N GLU A 155 -5.93 -29.25 18.01
CA GLU A 155 -4.52 -28.90 18.17
C GLU A 155 -4.22 -28.46 19.61
N THR A 156 -5.17 -27.79 20.25
CA THR A 156 -5.06 -27.26 21.61
C THR A 156 -5.32 -28.35 22.65
N TYR A 157 -6.31 -29.21 22.42
CA TYR A 157 -6.79 -30.20 23.40
C TYR A 157 -6.57 -31.67 22.97
N TYR A 158 -5.38 -31.98 22.48
CA TYR A 158 -5.01 -33.29 21.92
C TYR A 158 -5.07 -34.49 22.90
N ASN A 159 -5.21 -34.24 24.21
CA ASN A 159 -5.23 -35.26 25.26
C ASN A 159 -6.63 -35.56 25.82
N LEU A 160 -7.70 -34.96 25.27
CA LEU A 160 -9.06 -35.20 25.76
C LEU A 160 -9.66 -36.50 25.17
N PRO A 161 -10.09 -37.48 26.00
CA PRO A 161 -10.66 -38.75 25.51
C PRO A 161 -11.96 -38.59 24.70
N SER A 162 -12.69 -37.48 24.89
CA SER A 162 -13.93 -37.17 24.18
C SER A 162 -13.69 -36.62 22.76
N LEU A 163 -12.53 -35.98 22.51
CA LEU A 163 -12.19 -35.24 21.28
C LEU A 163 -11.17 -36.00 20.42
N THR A 164 -11.55 -37.17 19.92
CA THR A 164 -10.68 -37.91 18.98
C THR A 164 -10.79 -37.35 17.56
N ARG A 165 -9.69 -37.43 16.79
CA ARG A 165 -9.62 -36.94 15.41
C ARG A 165 -10.69 -37.59 14.52
N GLU A 166 -10.97 -38.87 14.72
CA GLU A 166 -11.97 -39.64 13.95
C GLU A 166 -13.39 -39.14 14.21
N LYS A 167 -13.72 -38.77 15.46
CA LYS A 167 -15.03 -38.22 15.80
C LYS A 167 -15.25 -36.86 15.15
N VAL A 168 -14.23 -36.00 15.16
CA VAL A 168 -14.25 -34.69 14.49
C VAL A 168 -14.40 -34.86 12.97
N LEU A 169 -13.68 -35.81 12.38
CA LEU A 169 -13.80 -36.16 10.96
C LEU A 169 -15.23 -36.59 10.57
N GLU A 170 -15.81 -37.52 11.33
CA GLU A 170 -17.17 -38.02 11.06
C GLU A 170 -18.21 -36.91 11.23
N ALA A 171 -18.07 -36.10 12.28
CA ALA A 171 -18.95 -34.98 12.55
C ALA A 171 -18.86 -33.90 11.48
N TYR A 172 -17.65 -33.54 11.05
CA TYR A 172 -17.44 -32.61 9.95
C TYR A 172 -18.17 -33.09 8.69
N LYS A 173 -17.98 -34.36 8.28
CA LYS A 173 -18.63 -34.93 7.09
C LYS A 173 -20.15 -34.86 7.19
N LYS A 174 -20.73 -35.18 8.35
CA LYS A 174 -22.18 -35.13 8.59
C LYS A 174 -22.72 -33.71 8.57
N ALA A 175 -22.10 -32.79 9.32
CA ALA A 175 -22.50 -31.39 9.38
C ALA A 175 -22.40 -30.73 7.98
N ARG A 176 -21.30 -30.97 7.26
CA ARG A 176 -21.14 -30.49 5.89
C ARG A 176 -22.23 -31.04 4.98
N ALA A 177 -22.51 -32.35 5.01
CA ALA A 177 -23.56 -32.93 4.19
C ALA A 177 -24.93 -32.27 4.46
N ALA A 178 -25.25 -32.04 5.74
CA ALA A 178 -26.48 -31.36 6.15
C ALA A 178 -26.55 -29.90 5.66
N ILE A 179 -25.44 -29.15 5.76
CA ILE A 179 -25.34 -27.77 5.27
C ILE A 179 -25.49 -27.73 3.75
N LYS A 180 -24.71 -28.53 3.02
CA LYS A 180 -24.68 -28.52 1.55
C LYS A 180 -25.97 -29.01 0.91
N ALA A 181 -26.77 -29.81 1.62
CA ALA A 181 -28.11 -30.21 1.17
C ALA A 181 -29.09 -29.03 1.08
N VAL A 182 -28.85 -27.96 1.86
CA VAL A 182 -29.69 -26.75 1.89
C VAL A 182 -29.03 -25.59 1.16
N ALA A 183 -27.73 -25.39 1.37
CA ALA A 183 -26.95 -24.28 0.86
C ALA A 183 -25.77 -24.84 0.05
N PRO A 184 -26.00 -25.31 -1.20
CA PRO A 184 -25.01 -26.04 -1.97
C PRO A 184 -23.75 -25.24 -2.28
N ASP A 185 -23.85 -23.91 -2.42
CA ASP A 185 -22.67 -23.06 -2.71
C ASP A 185 -22.01 -22.47 -1.47
N ALA A 186 -22.58 -22.69 -0.27
CA ALA A 186 -21.94 -22.28 0.97
C ALA A 186 -20.58 -22.97 1.12
N ARG A 187 -19.58 -22.22 1.58
CA ARG A 187 -18.23 -22.74 1.81
C ARG A 187 -18.14 -23.30 3.22
N VAL A 188 -17.82 -24.58 3.33
CA VAL A 188 -17.68 -25.24 4.63
C VAL A 188 -16.21 -25.61 4.83
N GLY A 189 -15.63 -25.16 5.95
CA GLY A 189 -14.25 -25.43 6.32
C GLY A 189 -14.15 -25.94 7.76
N LEU A 190 -13.16 -26.81 7.99
CA LEU A 190 -12.76 -27.16 9.35
C LEU A 190 -11.83 -26.05 9.87
N GLY A 191 -12.12 -25.55 11.07
CA GLY A 191 -11.33 -24.54 11.76
C GLY A 191 -10.29 -25.20 12.67
N PHE A 192 -9.02 -24.95 12.37
CA PHE A 192 -7.86 -25.40 13.15
C PHE A 192 -7.39 -24.27 14.07
N GLY A 193 -6.98 -24.56 15.31
CA GLY A 193 -6.34 -23.57 16.18
C GLY A 193 -6.95 -23.43 17.57
N GLY A 194 -6.53 -22.38 18.29
CA GLY A 194 -6.88 -22.08 19.69
C GLY A 194 -5.81 -21.20 20.32
N TYR A 195 -4.65 -21.78 20.70
CA TYR A 195 -3.60 -21.06 21.46
C TYR A 195 -2.13 -21.40 21.14
N SER A 196 -1.84 -22.33 20.21
CA SER A 196 -0.48 -22.47 19.64
C SER A 196 -0.46 -23.34 18.39
N TRP A 197 -0.10 -22.77 17.23
CA TRP A 197 0.25 -23.53 16.02
C TRP A 197 1.66 -24.14 16.09
N LEU A 198 2.54 -23.55 16.91
CA LEU A 198 3.91 -24.01 17.13
C LEU A 198 3.99 -24.82 18.43
N GLY A 199 4.04 -26.16 18.32
CA GLY A 199 4.35 -27.10 19.40
C GLY A 199 5.73 -27.74 19.22
N PRO A 200 6.09 -28.82 19.95
CA PRO A 200 7.29 -29.61 19.67
C PRO A 200 7.13 -30.39 18.33
N GLY A 201 7.29 -29.68 17.21
CA GLY A 201 7.12 -30.15 15.83
C GLY A 201 6.10 -29.32 15.03
N GLU A 202 6.18 -29.37 13.68
CA GLU A 202 5.08 -28.89 12.81
C GLU A 202 3.80 -29.68 13.13
N PRO A 203 2.61 -29.03 13.21
CA PRO A 203 1.35 -29.76 13.39
C PRO A 203 1.16 -30.84 12.32
N ASP A 204 0.97 -32.09 12.72
CA ASP A 204 0.72 -33.17 11.76
C ASP A 204 -0.73 -33.13 11.27
N LEU A 205 -0.93 -32.59 10.07
CA LEU A 205 -2.23 -32.52 9.40
C LEU A 205 -2.58 -33.79 8.61
N SER A 206 -1.71 -34.80 8.54
CA SER A 206 -1.98 -36.04 7.79
C SER A 206 -3.28 -36.75 8.19
N PRO A 207 -3.74 -36.75 9.46
CA PRO A 207 -5.02 -37.35 9.83
C PRO A 207 -6.25 -36.62 9.25
N TYR A 208 -6.09 -35.35 8.87
CA TYR A 208 -7.16 -34.50 8.32
C TYR A 208 -7.04 -34.30 6.81
N GLU A 209 -6.08 -34.94 6.17
CA GLU A 209 -5.83 -34.81 4.73
C GLU A 209 -7.06 -35.18 3.90
N GLU A 210 -7.84 -36.18 4.33
CA GLU A 210 -9.10 -36.53 3.66
C GLU A 210 -10.10 -35.36 3.68
N ILE A 211 -10.25 -34.67 4.82
CA ILE A 211 -11.13 -33.49 4.95
C ILE A 211 -10.63 -32.39 4.03
N LEU A 212 -9.36 -32.01 4.20
CA LEU A 212 -8.76 -30.88 3.51
C LEU A 212 -8.74 -31.08 1.99
N ARG A 213 -8.52 -32.29 1.49
CA ARG A 213 -8.46 -32.54 0.04
C ARG A 213 -9.80 -32.83 -0.60
N SER A 214 -10.71 -33.50 0.12
CA SER A 214 -11.89 -34.12 -0.50
C SER A 214 -13.22 -33.56 0.00
N HIS A 215 -13.21 -32.82 1.10
CA HIS A 215 -14.45 -32.37 1.74
C HIS A 215 -14.49 -30.88 2.09
N SER A 216 -13.36 -30.19 2.26
CA SER A 216 -13.37 -28.75 2.56
C SER A 216 -13.50 -27.90 1.30
N ASP A 217 -14.31 -26.84 1.39
CA ASP A 217 -14.38 -25.80 0.36
C ASP A 217 -13.37 -24.65 0.66
N ILE A 218 -12.87 -24.61 1.90
CA ILE A 218 -11.96 -23.59 2.44
C ILE A 218 -11.17 -24.17 3.63
N ALA A 219 -9.92 -23.75 3.80
CA ALA A 219 -9.11 -24.10 4.97
C ALA A 219 -9.13 -22.93 5.96
N CYS A 220 -9.46 -23.18 7.23
CA CYS A 220 -9.64 -22.13 8.22
C CYS A 220 -8.69 -22.30 9.40
N VAL A 221 -8.08 -21.21 9.85
CA VAL A 221 -7.27 -21.17 11.06
C VAL A 221 -7.74 -20.05 11.99
N GLN A 222 -7.68 -20.29 13.30
CA GLN A 222 -7.93 -19.29 14.34
C GLN A 222 -6.64 -18.99 15.10
N HIS A 223 -6.41 -17.71 15.37
CA HIS A 223 -5.25 -17.21 16.11
C HIS A 223 -5.71 -16.26 17.21
N MET A 224 -5.68 -16.74 18.46
CA MET A 224 -6.12 -15.98 19.63
C MET A 224 -5.07 -16.13 20.73
N HIS A 225 -4.38 -15.04 21.05
CA HIS A 225 -3.25 -15.10 21.97
C HIS A 225 -3.20 -13.91 22.91
N ASP A 226 -2.55 -14.12 24.05
CA ASP A 226 -2.14 -13.01 24.91
C ASP A 226 -1.26 -12.03 24.13
N TYR A 227 -1.47 -10.72 24.29
CA TYR A 227 -0.67 -9.70 23.56
C TYR A 227 0.84 -9.83 23.78
N ARG A 228 1.28 -10.39 24.92
CA ARG A 228 2.69 -10.69 25.23
C ARG A 228 3.28 -11.78 24.33
N LYS A 229 2.44 -12.48 23.55
CA LYS A 229 2.81 -13.48 22.56
C LYS A 229 2.90 -12.91 21.15
N TYR A 230 3.08 -11.59 20.99
CA TYR A 230 3.26 -10.94 19.70
C TYR A 230 4.28 -11.66 18.81
N GLU A 231 5.49 -11.90 19.30
CA GLU A 231 6.55 -12.58 18.55
C GLU A 231 6.13 -13.98 18.10
N LEU A 232 5.47 -14.74 18.97
CA LEU A 232 4.95 -16.06 18.64
C LEU A 232 3.91 -16.00 17.51
N MET A 233 3.00 -15.02 17.55
CA MET A 233 1.98 -14.83 16.51
C MET A 233 2.59 -14.45 15.16
N CYS A 234 3.68 -13.67 15.19
CA CYS A 234 4.45 -13.33 14.00
C CYS A 234 5.06 -14.55 13.30
N GLU A 235 5.36 -15.61 14.06
CA GLU A 235 5.84 -16.90 13.54
C GLU A 235 4.69 -17.84 13.13
N GLN A 236 3.67 -17.97 13.99
CA GLN A 236 2.58 -18.95 13.80
C GLN A 236 1.66 -18.63 12.61
N VAL A 237 1.35 -17.36 12.40
CA VAL A 237 0.43 -16.95 11.33
C VAL A 237 0.97 -17.35 9.95
N PRO A 238 2.20 -16.97 9.54
CA PRO A 238 2.74 -17.39 8.25
C PRO A 238 2.82 -18.91 8.08
N GLU A 239 3.26 -19.63 9.12
CA GLU A 239 3.41 -21.09 9.06
C GLU A 239 2.07 -21.80 8.86
N SER A 240 1.04 -21.41 9.63
CA SER A 240 -0.29 -21.99 9.50
C SER A 240 -0.90 -21.76 8.13
N ILE A 241 -0.75 -20.55 7.58
CA ILE A 241 -1.24 -20.21 6.24
C ILE A 241 -0.50 -21.05 5.19
N ALA A 242 0.84 -21.09 5.26
CA ALA A 242 1.64 -21.86 4.32
C ALA A 242 1.35 -23.36 4.39
N GLN A 243 1.11 -23.91 5.58
CA GLN A 243 0.81 -25.32 5.75
C GLN A 243 -0.58 -25.68 5.18
N LEU A 244 -1.60 -24.88 5.48
CA LEU A 244 -2.95 -25.07 4.95
C LEU A 244 -3.02 -24.81 3.43
N GLY A 245 -2.25 -23.86 2.93
CA GLY A 245 -2.14 -23.54 1.51
C GLY A 245 -1.66 -24.71 0.63
N ARG A 246 -0.87 -25.65 1.19
CA ARG A 246 -0.40 -26.87 0.49
C ARG A 246 -1.56 -27.77 0.00
N TYR A 247 -2.76 -27.59 0.53
CA TYR A 247 -3.95 -28.32 0.12
C TYR A 247 -4.69 -27.69 -1.07
N ASN A 248 -4.16 -26.59 -1.63
CA ASN A 248 -4.74 -25.86 -2.78
C ASN A 248 -6.19 -25.39 -2.51
N LEU A 249 -6.46 -25.05 -1.26
CA LEU A 249 -7.70 -24.39 -0.82
C LEU A 249 -7.42 -22.91 -0.54
N PRO A 250 -8.42 -22.03 -0.70
CA PRO A 250 -8.31 -20.70 -0.11
C PRO A 250 -8.18 -20.83 1.41
N VAL A 251 -7.27 -20.04 1.99
CA VAL A 251 -7.05 -20.00 3.44
C VAL A 251 -7.78 -18.79 4.04
N MET A 252 -8.48 -19.03 5.15
CA MET A 252 -9.14 -18.01 5.96
C MET A 252 -8.52 -17.99 7.36
N VAL A 253 -7.99 -16.84 7.77
CA VAL A 253 -7.81 -16.54 9.19
C VAL A 253 -9.18 -16.17 9.72
N SER A 254 -9.88 -17.17 10.27
CA SER A 254 -11.31 -17.10 10.60
C SER A 254 -11.56 -16.28 11.85
N HIS A 255 -10.59 -16.24 12.77
CA HIS A 255 -10.63 -15.34 13.91
C HIS A 255 -9.23 -14.95 14.31
N PHE A 256 -9.03 -13.64 14.47
CA PHE A 256 -7.77 -13.06 14.92
C PHE A 256 -8.01 -12.08 16.06
N LYS A 257 -7.34 -12.29 17.19
CA LYS A 257 -7.20 -11.28 18.25
C LYS A 257 -5.97 -11.46 19.11
N PHE A 258 -5.51 -10.33 19.65
CA PHE A 258 -4.76 -10.31 20.90
C PHE A 258 -5.71 -9.97 22.05
N TRP A 259 -5.58 -10.68 23.19
CA TRP A 259 -6.42 -10.46 24.38
C TRP A 259 -5.60 -10.38 25.67
N GLN A 260 -6.22 -9.93 26.76
CA GLN A 260 -5.83 -10.31 28.12
C GLN A 260 -7.04 -10.13 29.08
N ASP A 261 -7.47 -11.21 29.72
CA ASP A 261 -8.32 -11.12 30.90
C ASP A 261 -7.48 -10.49 32.04
N ASP A 262 -7.96 -9.38 32.61
CA ASP A 262 -7.41 -8.67 33.79
C ASP A 262 -6.45 -7.46 33.59
N HIS A 263 -6.27 -6.92 32.37
CA HIS A 263 -5.54 -5.64 32.22
C HIS A 263 -6.48 -4.43 32.14
N PRO A 264 -6.34 -3.41 33.01
CA PRO A 264 -7.23 -2.23 33.01
C PRO A 264 -7.22 -1.45 31.69
N GLU A 265 -6.08 -1.46 30.99
CA GLU A 265 -5.90 -0.77 29.70
C GLU A 265 -6.09 -1.70 28.48
N ASN A 266 -6.18 -3.02 28.71
CA ASN A 266 -6.35 -4.08 27.71
C ASN A 266 -5.64 -3.78 26.35
N PRO A 267 -4.31 -3.90 26.25
CA PRO A 267 -3.55 -3.42 25.07
C PRO A 267 -3.76 -4.23 23.78
N GLY A 268 -4.66 -5.22 23.78
CA GLY A 268 -4.85 -6.17 22.69
C GLY A 268 -5.20 -5.50 21.35
N ALA A 269 -6.00 -4.44 21.35
CA ALA A 269 -6.33 -3.74 20.10
C ALA A 269 -5.10 -3.01 19.54
N GLN A 270 -4.31 -2.33 20.37
CA GLN A 270 -3.10 -1.63 19.91
C GLN A 270 -2.07 -2.62 19.37
N VAL A 271 -1.91 -3.78 20.01
CA VAL A 271 -1.04 -4.85 19.50
C VAL A 271 -1.58 -5.44 18.19
N THR A 272 -2.90 -5.54 18.04
CA THR A 272 -3.53 -5.94 16.77
C THR A 272 -3.25 -4.92 15.67
N ALA A 273 -3.40 -3.62 15.93
CA ALA A 273 -3.09 -2.58 14.95
C ALA A 273 -1.61 -2.60 14.57
N LYS A 274 -0.72 -2.76 15.54
CA LYS A 274 0.72 -2.95 15.29
C LYS A 274 0.96 -4.16 14.37
N PHE A 275 0.32 -5.30 14.65
CA PHE A 275 0.43 -6.49 13.81
C PHE A 275 -0.04 -6.22 12.38
N VAL A 276 -1.18 -5.55 12.20
CA VAL A 276 -1.67 -5.19 10.86
C VAL A 276 -0.63 -4.35 10.13
N GLN A 277 -0.09 -3.31 10.78
CA GLN A 277 0.88 -2.40 10.18
C GLN A 277 2.19 -3.10 9.80
N GLU A 278 2.72 -3.97 10.66
CA GLU A 278 4.03 -4.61 10.48
C GLU A 278 4.00 -5.93 9.69
N TYR A 279 2.88 -6.66 9.70
CA TYR A 279 2.79 -8.02 9.13
C TYR A 279 1.76 -8.17 8.03
N LEU A 280 0.69 -7.36 8.02
CA LEU A 280 -0.34 -7.41 6.99
C LEU A 280 -0.20 -6.29 5.95
N THR A 281 1.04 -5.92 5.66
CA THR A 281 1.40 -4.95 4.64
C THR A 281 2.56 -5.44 3.77
N GLY A 282 2.70 -4.83 2.59
CA GLY A 282 3.87 -4.99 1.73
C GLY A 282 4.14 -6.45 1.32
N GLU A 283 5.43 -6.81 1.26
CA GLU A 283 5.88 -8.12 0.79
C GLU A 283 5.44 -9.27 1.71
N ARG A 284 5.31 -9.02 3.02
CA ARG A 284 4.82 -10.03 3.97
C ARG A 284 3.40 -10.44 3.64
N LEU A 285 2.48 -9.49 3.43
CA LEU A 285 1.10 -9.83 3.05
C LEU A 285 1.06 -10.53 1.68
N ARG A 286 1.85 -10.08 0.70
CA ARG A 286 1.93 -10.74 -0.61
C ARG A 286 2.39 -12.19 -0.49
N LYS A 287 3.35 -12.49 0.40
CA LYS A 287 3.76 -13.86 0.70
C LYS A 287 2.61 -14.66 1.30
N LEU A 288 1.89 -14.13 2.29
CA LEU A 288 0.71 -14.80 2.85
C LEU A 288 -0.34 -15.10 1.77
N TYR A 289 -0.57 -14.15 0.85
CA TYR A 289 -1.48 -14.33 -0.27
C TYR A 289 -1.00 -15.41 -1.25
N ALA A 290 0.29 -15.45 -1.58
CA ALA A 290 0.89 -16.50 -2.40
C ALA A 290 0.81 -17.87 -1.72
N ASP A 291 0.92 -17.91 -0.39
CA ASP A 291 0.75 -19.09 0.46
C ASP A 291 -0.73 -19.49 0.64
N GLY A 292 -1.68 -18.79 0.02
CA GLY A 292 -3.09 -19.19 -0.06
C GLY A 292 -4.08 -18.33 0.73
N LEU A 293 -3.62 -17.34 1.49
CA LEU A 293 -4.50 -16.43 2.24
C LEU A 293 -5.47 -15.69 1.28
N ARG A 294 -6.76 -15.71 1.59
CA ARG A 294 -7.80 -14.97 0.85
C ARG A 294 -8.75 -14.20 1.76
N TYR A 295 -8.94 -14.67 2.99
CA TYR A 295 -9.91 -14.10 3.92
C TYR A 295 -9.26 -13.90 5.29
N TRP A 296 -9.59 -12.80 5.94
CA TRP A 296 -9.10 -12.52 7.28
C TRP A 296 -10.16 -11.80 8.09
N VAL A 297 -10.52 -12.37 9.24
CA VAL A 297 -11.59 -11.88 10.09
C VAL A 297 -11.05 -11.55 11.48
N PHE A 298 -11.15 -10.27 11.85
CA PHE A 298 -10.81 -9.77 13.18
C PHE A 298 -11.98 -9.93 14.14
N MET A 299 -11.72 -10.09 15.43
CA MET A 299 -12.78 -9.96 16.43
C MET A 299 -13.16 -8.49 16.65
N ALA A 300 -14.44 -8.25 16.95
CA ALA A 300 -15.02 -6.91 17.10
C ALA A 300 -14.36 -6.08 18.22
N GLU A 301 -13.85 -6.74 19.25
CA GLU A 301 -13.14 -6.15 20.40
C GLU A 301 -11.95 -5.27 19.99
N VAL A 302 -11.34 -5.51 18.83
CA VAL A 302 -10.24 -4.69 18.28
C VAL A 302 -10.66 -3.23 18.04
N ALA A 303 -11.94 -2.98 17.79
CA ALA A 303 -12.48 -1.64 17.55
C ALA A 303 -13.51 -1.20 18.61
N GLU A 304 -13.82 -2.04 19.60
CA GLU A 304 -14.62 -1.63 20.75
C GLU A 304 -13.71 -0.94 21.77
N GLU A 305 -13.98 0.35 21.97
CA GLU A 305 -13.45 1.20 23.05
C GLU A 305 -11.97 1.64 22.96
N GLN A 306 -11.11 0.95 22.20
CA GLN A 306 -9.65 1.15 22.24
C GLN A 306 -9.03 1.87 21.03
N ILE A 307 -9.48 1.60 19.80
CA ILE A 307 -9.03 2.31 18.58
C ILE A 307 -10.21 3.10 18.01
N ARG A 308 -10.32 4.36 18.42
CA ARG A 308 -11.49 5.20 18.13
C ARG A 308 -11.32 5.99 16.83
N PRO A 309 -12.41 6.23 16.08
CA PRO A 309 -12.37 7.13 14.93
C PRO A 309 -11.74 8.49 15.29
N GLY A 310 -10.86 8.96 14.42
CA GLY A 310 -10.15 10.23 14.58
C GLY A 310 -8.80 10.15 15.31
N THR A 311 -8.44 9.02 15.95
CA THR A 311 -7.09 8.87 16.51
C THR A 311 -6.05 8.52 15.42
N PRO A 312 -4.76 8.81 15.64
CA PRO A 312 -3.70 8.40 14.72
C PRO A 312 -3.68 6.88 14.46
N GLU A 313 -3.87 6.07 15.49
CA GLU A 313 -3.87 4.60 15.40
C GLU A 313 -4.99 4.10 14.50
N TYR A 314 -6.18 4.72 14.59
CA TYR A 314 -7.31 4.40 13.73
C TYR A 314 -7.02 4.69 12.27
N ARG A 315 -6.45 5.87 11.96
CA ARG A 315 -6.09 6.24 10.59
C ARG A 315 -5.07 5.26 10.01
N GLN A 316 -4.05 4.89 10.79
CA GLN A 316 -3.02 3.95 10.36
C GLN A 316 -3.58 2.53 10.10
N LEU A 317 -4.49 2.07 10.96
CA LEU A 317 -5.15 0.78 10.82
C LEU A 317 -6.01 0.76 9.55
N VAL A 318 -6.89 1.76 9.38
CA VAL A 318 -7.77 1.88 8.21
C VAL A 318 -6.95 1.94 6.93
N TRP A 319 -5.91 2.79 6.91
CA TRP A 319 -4.99 2.89 5.80
C TRP A 319 -4.39 1.54 5.42
N SER A 320 -3.80 0.83 6.38
CA SER A 320 -3.07 -0.40 6.11
C SER A 320 -4.00 -1.49 5.57
N LEU A 321 -5.23 -1.56 6.08
CA LEU A 321 -6.22 -2.54 5.61
C LEU A 321 -6.73 -2.21 4.20
N ARG A 322 -6.95 -0.94 3.89
CA ARG A 322 -7.41 -0.53 2.54
C ARG A 322 -6.33 -0.67 1.48
N THR A 323 -5.13 -0.22 1.82
CA THR A 323 -4.06 -0.06 0.85
C THR A 323 -3.21 -1.32 0.73
N HIS A 324 -3.07 -2.08 1.81
CA HIS A 324 -2.11 -3.16 2.01
C HIS A 324 -0.66 -2.68 2.14
N TYR A 325 -0.46 -1.41 2.48
CA TYR A 325 0.85 -0.79 2.65
C TYR A 325 1.01 -0.19 4.05
N PRO A 326 2.26 -0.07 4.54
CA PRO A 326 2.52 0.66 5.77
C PRO A 326 1.99 2.09 5.67
N TYR A 327 1.53 2.63 6.80
CA TYR A 327 1.19 4.05 6.88
C TYR A 327 2.45 4.90 6.63
N PRO A 328 2.40 5.93 5.78
CA PRO A 328 3.54 6.77 5.47
C PRO A 328 3.84 7.73 6.63
N TYR A 329 4.65 7.29 7.59
CA TYR A 329 5.15 8.17 8.65
C TYR A 329 6.28 9.07 8.16
N SER A 330 6.47 10.18 8.85
CA SER A 330 7.66 11.03 8.68
C SER A 330 8.93 10.18 8.79
N MET A 331 9.82 10.35 7.83
CA MET A 331 11.16 9.75 7.81
C MET A 331 12.17 10.59 8.59
N ALA A 332 11.80 11.80 9.01
CA ALA A 332 12.67 12.64 9.81
C ALA A 332 12.91 12.01 11.20
N PRO A 333 14.12 12.13 11.76
CA PRO A 333 14.42 11.62 13.09
C PRO A 333 13.70 12.41 14.20
N ASP A 334 13.41 13.68 13.95
CA ASP A 334 12.78 14.62 14.89
C ASP A 334 11.98 15.67 14.10
N GLU A 335 10.79 16.02 14.59
CA GLU A 335 9.90 16.98 13.91
C GLU A 335 10.45 18.40 13.90
N ALA A 336 11.02 18.87 15.02
CA ALA A 336 11.56 20.22 15.11
C ALA A 336 12.81 20.39 14.22
N ALA A 337 13.66 19.36 14.16
CA ALA A 337 14.80 19.34 13.25
C ALA A 337 14.37 19.32 11.78
N ALA A 338 13.29 18.61 11.45
CA ALA A 338 12.71 18.64 10.10
C ALA A 338 12.22 20.04 9.75
N ASP A 339 11.44 20.66 10.64
CA ASP A 339 10.86 21.98 10.41
C ASP A 339 11.95 23.06 10.28
N GLN A 340 13.00 22.99 11.10
CA GLN A 340 14.16 23.86 10.97
C GLN A 340 14.87 23.67 9.62
N LEU A 341 15.14 22.43 9.21
CA LEU A 341 15.77 22.13 7.92
C LEU A 341 14.95 22.65 6.74
N LEU A 342 13.63 22.49 6.81
CA LEU A 342 12.68 22.95 5.79
C LEU A 342 12.67 24.49 5.71
N GLN A 343 12.60 25.17 6.85
CA GLN A 343 12.64 26.64 6.89
C GLN A 343 13.97 27.18 6.34
N GLU A 344 15.10 26.60 6.75
CA GLU A 344 16.41 26.98 6.23
C GLU A 344 16.53 26.75 4.72
N ALA A 345 15.98 25.64 4.21
CA ALA A 345 15.93 25.36 2.79
C ALA A 345 15.05 26.37 2.04
N TRP A 346 13.91 26.78 2.60
CA TRP A 346 13.05 27.81 2.01
C TRP A 346 13.73 29.18 1.95
N GLU A 347 14.35 29.63 3.04
CA GLU A 347 15.07 30.92 3.06
C GLU A 347 16.19 30.96 2.01
N ASN A 348 16.93 29.86 1.87
CA ASN A 348 17.93 29.75 0.81
C ASN A 348 17.29 29.72 -0.59
N TYR A 349 16.17 29.01 -0.77
CA TYR A 349 15.47 29.00 -2.05
C TYR A 349 15.05 30.41 -2.46
N LYS A 350 14.47 31.18 -1.55
CA LYS A 350 14.17 32.60 -1.76
C LYS A 350 15.40 33.40 -2.16
N GLN A 351 16.50 33.22 -1.42
CA GLN A 351 17.74 33.97 -1.65
C GLN A 351 18.36 33.71 -3.02
N TYR A 352 18.38 32.44 -3.48
CA TYR A 352 19.16 32.05 -4.65
C TYR A 352 18.33 31.85 -5.92
N GLN A 353 17.04 31.55 -5.77
CA GLN A 353 16.18 31.18 -6.89
C GLN A 353 15.13 32.26 -7.19
N ILE A 354 14.68 33.04 -6.20
CA ILE A 354 13.67 34.09 -6.41
C ILE A 354 14.34 35.42 -6.68
N THR A 355 13.95 36.09 -7.78
CA THR A 355 14.49 37.41 -8.14
C THR A 355 13.46 38.30 -8.81
N ALA A 356 13.58 39.62 -8.60
CA ALA A 356 12.86 40.64 -9.35
C ALA A 356 13.59 41.06 -10.65
N GLU A 357 14.88 40.71 -10.78
CA GLU A 357 15.68 41.07 -11.96
C GLU A 357 15.15 40.37 -13.21
N GLY A 358 14.85 41.14 -14.25
CA GLY A 358 14.27 40.60 -15.49
C GLY A 358 12.83 40.09 -15.33
N ALA A 359 12.16 40.38 -14.21
CA ALA A 359 10.79 39.90 -13.93
C ALA A 359 9.67 40.88 -14.31
N GLY A 360 10.00 42.00 -14.98
CA GLY A 360 8.98 42.94 -15.48
C GLY A 360 8.16 43.65 -14.41
N GLY A 361 8.68 43.78 -13.17
CA GLY A 361 7.96 44.37 -12.03
C GLY A 361 7.31 43.34 -11.09
N PHE A 362 7.49 42.05 -11.39
CA PHE A 362 7.03 40.93 -10.56
C PHE A 362 8.22 40.15 -9.97
N LEU A 363 8.00 38.89 -9.58
CA LEU A 363 9.05 37.96 -9.16
C LEU A 363 9.10 36.78 -10.11
N ARG A 364 10.29 36.22 -10.33
CA ARG A 364 10.47 34.98 -11.12
C ARG A 364 11.41 34.02 -10.41
N VAL A 365 11.36 32.76 -10.82
CA VAL A 365 12.38 31.77 -10.48
C VAL A 365 13.50 31.84 -11.52
N GLY A 366 14.65 32.38 -11.14
CA GLY A 366 15.80 32.58 -12.01
C GLY A 366 16.76 31.39 -11.99
N LYS A 367 17.11 30.88 -13.17
CA LYS A 367 18.20 29.92 -13.34
C LYS A 367 19.57 30.64 -13.38
N PRO A 368 20.68 29.93 -13.15
CA PRO A 368 22.03 30.52 -13.23
C PRO A 368 22.39 31.15 -14.58
N ASP A 369 21.75 30.73 -15.67
CA ASP A 369 21.93 31.30 -17.02
C ASP A 369 21.07 32.56 -17.27
N GLY A 370 20.29 33.00 -16.26
CA GLY A 370 19.41 34.15 -16.33
C GLY A 370 18.03 33.86 -16.90
N GLU A 371 17.78 32.64 -17.39
CA GLU A 371 16.48 32.23 -17.92
C GLU A 371 15.50 31.86 -16.79
N THR A 372 14.22 31.76 -17.14
CA THR A 372 13.16 31.19 -16.31
C THR A 372 12.39 30.17 -17.14
N VAL A 373 12.04 29.03 -16.55
CA VAL A 373 11.15 28.05 -17.16
C VAL A 373 9.84 27.97 -16.37
N SER A 374 8.73 27.63 -17.04
CA SER A 374 7.41 27.50 -16.40
C SER A 374 7.41 26.48 -15.26
N GLU A 375 8.16 25.38 -15.40
CA GLU A 375 8.43 24.40 -14.34
C GLU A 375 8.91 25.07 -13.04
N GLY A 376 9.87 25.99 -13.16
CA GLY A 376 10.44 26.68 -12.01
C GLY A 376 9.45 27.61 -11.33
N ILE A 377 8.59 28.27 -12.12
CA ILE A 377 7.49 29.07 -11.56
C ILE A 377 6.50 28.17 -10.81
N GLY A 378 6.12 27.02 -11.38
CA GLY A 378 5.30 26.02 -10.71
C GLY A 378 5.90 25.60 -9.36
N TYR A 379 7.17 25.17 -9.32
CA TYR A 379 7.84 24.82 -8.07
C TYR A 379 7.89 25.99 -7.08
N GLY A 380 8.22 27.20 -7.54
CA GLY A 380 8.27 28.39 -6.69
C GLY A 380 6.92 28.72 -6.05
N MET A 381 5.83 28.64 -6.83
CA MET A 381 4.47 28.88 -6.34
C MET A 381 4.06 27.81 -5.33
N LEU A 382 4.35 26.54 -5.59
CA LEU A 382 4.08 25.44 -4.66
C LEU A 382 4.80 25.63 -3.34
N LEU A 383 6.10 25.94 -3.38
CA LEU A 383 6.88 26.19 -2.17
C LEU A 383 6.35 27.42 -1.42
N ALA A 384 6.04 28.51 -2.10
CA ALA A 384 5.53 29.73 -1.48
C ALA A 384 4.21 29.50 -0.73
N VAL A 385 3.24 28.77 -1.31
CA VAL A 385 1.98 28.48 -0.60
C VAL A 385 2.18 27.55 0.60
N ILE A 386 3.06 26.55 0.49
CA ILE A 386 3.39 25.64 1.59
C ILE A 386 3.98 26.39 2.77
N PHE A 387 4.96 27.27 2.52
CA PHE A 387 5.64 28.07 3.53
C PHE A 387 4.89 29.35 3.96
N ASP A 388 3.62 29.51 3.56
CA ASP A 388 2.78 30.65 3.93
C ASP A 388 3.29 32.03 3.44
N ASP A 389 3.96 32.06 2.29
CA ASP A 389 4.60 33.26 1.73
C ASP A 389 3.77 33.85 0.57
N ARG A 390 2.68 34.55 0.92
CA ARG A 390 1.72 35.11 -0.06
C ARG A 390 2.33 36.14 -1.00
N GLU A 391 3.28 36.95 -0.53
CA GLU A 391 3.90 38.01 -1.35
C GLU A 391 4.71 37.39 -2.50
N ILE A 392 5.51 36.37 -2.21
CA ILE A 392 6.25 35.65 -3.25
C ILE A 392 5.31 34.91 -4.18
N PHE A 393 4.28 34.25 -3.64
CA PHE A 393 3.27 33.56 -4.44
C PHE A 393 2.61 34.50 -5.46
N ASP A 394 2.12 35.65 -5.01
CA ASP A 394 1.46 36.63 -5.86
C ASP A 394 2.42 37.19 -6.92
N GLY A 395 3.67 37.48 -6.54
CA GLY A 395 4.71 37.92 -7.47
C GLY A 395 4.99 36.90 -8.57
N LEU A 396 5.15 35.62 -8.22
CA LEU A 396 5.39 34.54 -9.19
C LEU A 396 4.19 34.31 -10.11
N TRP A 397 2.97 34.36 -9.56
CA TRP A 397 1.75 34.16 -10.34
C TRP A 397 1.52 35.29 -11.35
N GLN A 398 1.73 36.55 -10.95
CA GLN A 398 1.61 37.66 -11.89
C GLN A 398 2.67 37.61 -13.00
N TYR A 399 3.89 37.15 -12.68
CA TYR A 399 4.90 36.89 -13.70
C TYR A 399 4.44 35.81 -14.70
N ALA A 400 3.94 34.67 -14.23
CA ALA A 400 3.39 33.62 -15.09
C ALA A 400 2.30 34.17 -16.02
N LYS A 401 1.29 34.85 -15.45
CA LYS A 401 0.19 35.46 -16.22
C LYS A 401 0.68 36.42 -17.30
N SER A 402 1.76 37.16 -17.03
CA SER A 402 2.33 38.10 -18.01
C SER A 402 2.95 37.41 -19.24
N HIS A 403 3.21 36.10 -19.14
CA HIS A 403 3.77 35.25 -20.20
C HIS A 403 2.79 34.17 -20.66
N HIS A 404 1.49 34.32 -20.39
CA HIS A 404 0.48 33.44 -20.96
C HIS A 404 0.36 33.64 -22.47
N ASN A 405 0.32 32.53 -23.20
CA ASN A 405 -0.04 32.50 -24.60
C ASN A 405 -1.56 32.69 -24.80
N GLU A 406 -2.03 32.60 -26.04
CA GLU A 406 -3.44 32.82 -26.38
C GLU A 406 -4.42 31.79 -25.77
N LYS A 407 -3.91 30.69 -25.22
CA LYS A 407 -4.69 29.64 -24.54
C LYS A 407 -4.69 29.80 -23.02
N GLY A 408 -4.04 30.85 -22.51
CA GLY A 408 -3.94 31.08 -21.07
C GLY A 408 -2.96 30.15 -20.36
N LEU A 409 -1.98 29.59 -21.08
CA LEU A 409 -0.91 28.72 -20.57
C LEU A 409 0.43 29.44 -20.71
N MET A 410 1.38 29.22 -19.80
CA MET A 410 2.62 29.98 -19.78
C MET A 410 3.59 29.51 -20.88
N ASP A 411 4.19 30.45 -21.63
CA ASP A 411 5.33 30.16 -22.50
C ASP A 411 6.47 29.54 -21.68
N TRP A 412 6.93 28.35 -22.06
CA TRP A 412 7.69 27.47 -21.17
C TRP A 412 9.10 27.97 -20.84
N LYS A 413 9.69 28.85 -21.65
CA LYS A 413 11.04 29.38 -21.41
C LYS A 413 11.18 30.85 -21.77
N ILE A 414 11.52 31.64 -20.76
CA ILE A 414 11.65 33.09 -20.80
C ILE A 414 13.11 33.49 -20.61
N GLY A 415 13.63 34.30 -21.53
CA GLY A 415 14.98 34.83 -21.49
C GLY A 415 15.15 35.97 -20.47
N PRO A 416 16.40 36.38 -20.19
CA PRO A 416 16.71 37.44 -19.23
C PRO A 416 16.16 38.82 -19.65
N ASP A 417 15.78 39.00 -20.91
CA ASP A 417 15.11 40.20 -21.44
C ASP A 417 13.59 40.21 -21.19
N ASN A 418 13.09 39.27 -20.39
CA ASN A 418 11.69 39.07 -20.07
C ASN A 418 10.83 38.79 -21.31
N ARG A 419 11.36 37.99 -22.25
CA ARG A 419 10.64 37.54 -23.45
C ARG A 419 10.82 36.05 -23.66
N PRO A 420 9.83 35.35 -24.25
CA PRO A 420 10.01 33.97 -24.66
C PRO A 420 11.22 33.81 -25.57
N THR A 421 12.06 32.80 -25.32
CA THR A 421 13.17 32.48 -26.21
C THR A 421 12.64 31.94 -27.55
N ALA A 422 13.52 31.80 -28.55
CA ALA A 422 13.11 31.31 -29.88
C ALA A 422 12.44 29.92 -29.82
N ASP A 423 12.93 29.05 -28.95
CA ASP A 423 12.40 27.71 -28.67
C ASP A 423 11.49 27.66 -27.44
N GLY A 424 11.29 28.80 -26.76
CA GLY A 424 10.61 28.94 -25.46
C GLY A 424 9.11 29.23 -25.54
N LYS A 425 8.59 29.42 -26.75
CA LYS A 425 7.16 29.63 -26.99
C LYS A 425 6.36 28.36 -26.81
N ASN A 426 5.08 28.53 -26.49
CA ASN A 426 4.13 27.47 -26.14
C ASN A 426 4.44 26.88 -24.77
N SER A 427 3.53 26.08 -24.24
CA SER A 427 3.61 25.67 -22.85
C SER A 427 4.25 24.31 -22.64
N ALA A 428 4.65 24.04 -21.40
CA ALA A 428 5.07 22.74 -20.90
C ALA A 428 4.10 22.32 -19.79
N THR A 429 3.51 21.13 -19.92
CA THR A 429 2.35 20.72 -19.11
C THR A 429 2.67 20.60 -17.62
N ASP A 430 3.87 20.15 -17.26
CA ASP A 430 4.33 20.07 -15.87
C ASP A 430 4.28 21.42 -15.16
N GLY A 431 4.78 22.48 -15.82
CA GLY A 431 4.75 23.82 -15.27
C GLY A 431 3.32 24.32 -15.01
N ASP A 432 2.42 24.14 -15.98
CA ASP A 432 1.03 24.60 -15.83
C ASP A 432 0.25 23.80 -14.78
N GLU A 433 0.42 22.47 -14.71
CA GLU A 433 -0.26 21.65 -13.70
C GLU A 433 0.26 21.91 -12.27
N ASP A 434 1.55 22.21 -12.10
CA ASP A 434 2.12 22.66 -10.83
C ASP A 434 1.55 24.02 -10.41
N MET A 435 1.47 24.99 -11.32
CA MET A 435 0.86 26.30 -11.04
C MET A 435 -0.64 26.18 -10.72
N ALA A 436 -1.38 25.34 -11.43
CA ALA A 436 -2.80 25.10 -11.18
C ALA A 436 -3.03 24.48 -9.79
N PHE A 437 -2.25 23.48 -9.43
CA PHE A 437 -2.32 22.89 -8.09
C PHE A 437 -1.94 23.91 -7.01
N ALA A 438 -0.91 24.73 -7.23
CA ALA A 438 -0.51 25.80 -6.31
C ALA A 438 -1.61 26.85 -6.11
N LEU A 439 -2.34 27.23 -7.16
CA LEU A 439 -3.48 28.15 -7.08
C LEU A 439 -4.65 27.58 -6.29
N ILE A 440 -4.95 26.28 -6.45
CA ILE A 440 -5.96 25.61 -5.63
C ILE A 440 -5.54 25.64 -4.15
N ALA A 441 -4.29 25.26 -3.84
CA ALA A 441 -3.77 25.33 -2.49
C ALA A 441 -3.84 26.76 -1.91
N ALA A 442 -3.53 27.77 -2.71
CA ALA A 442 -3.61 29.17 -2.29
C ALA A 442 -5.04 29.64 -2.06
N ASP A 443 -6.01 29.18 -2.85
CA ASP A 443 -7.43 29.48 -2.63
C ASP A 443 -7.94 28.85 -1.33
N MET A 444 -7.57 27.59 -1.08
CA MET A 444 -7.93 26.90 0.16
C MET A 444 -7.30 27.54 1.40
N LYS A 445 -6.07 28.06 1.27
CA LYS A 445 -5.32 28.66 2.39
C LYS A 445 -5.67 30.13 2.66
N TRP A 446 -5.76 30.96 1.61
CA TRP A 446 -5.88 32.41 1.72
C TRP A 446 -7.14 32.99 1.05
N GLY A 447 -7.80 32.22 0.19
CA GLY A 447 -8.91 32.67 -0.66
C GLY A 447 -8.50 33.66 -1.75
N GLY A 448 -9.34 33.77 -2.78
CA GLY A 448 -9.21 34.76 -3.85
C GLY A 448 -8.43 34.29 -5.07
N TYR A 449 -8.11 33.00 -5.16
CA TYR A 449 -7.38 32.40 -6.29
C TYR A 449 -8.27 31.47 -7.13
N ARG A 450 -9.50 31.18 -6.67
CA ARG A 450 -10.45 30.28 -7.35
C ARG A 450 -10.62 30.50 -8.83
N GLU A 451 -10.85 31.74 -9.23
CA GLU A 451 -11.15 32.06 -10.64
C GLU A 451 -9.92 31.81 -11.54
N ASP A 452 -8.73 32.11 -11.04
CA ASP A 452 -7.47 31.83 -11.72
C ASP A 452 -7.18 30.31 -11.77
N ALA A 453 -7.42 29.59 -10.66
CA ALA A 453 -7.30 28.14 -10.58
C ALA A 453 -8.25 27.43 -11.58
N GLU A 454 -9.54 27.74 -11.55
CA GLU A 454 -10.55 27.11 -12.41
C GLU A 454 -10.25 27.38 -13.90
N ARG A 455 -9.80 28.60 -14.25
CA ARG A 455 -9.36 28.92 -15.61
C ARG A 455 -8.17 28.09 -16.05
N LEU A 456 -7.13 28.03 -15.24
CA LEU A 456 -5.90 27.32 -15.63
C LEU A 456 -6.16 25.81 -15.74
N VAL A 457 -6.91 25.22 -14.80
CA VAL A 457 -7.33 23.80 -14.86
C VAL A 457 -8.14 23.52 -16.14
N ALA A 458 -9.06 24.42 -16.52
CA ALA A 458 -9.83 24.28 -17.75
C ALA A 458 -8.95 24.36 -19.01
N SER A 459 -7.97 25.28 -19.05
CA SER A 459 -7.01 25.40 -20.16
C SER A 459 -6.13 24.16 -20.28
N ILE A 460 -5.63 23.61 -19.16
CA ILE A 460 -4.86 22.35 -19.15
C ILE A 460 -5.71 21.22 -19.74
N TRP A 461 -6.95 21.06 -19.27
CA TRP A 461 -7.85 20.02 -19.78
C TRP A 461 -8.08 20.16 -21.29
N GLN A 462 -8.31 21.37 -21.78
CA GLN A 462 -8.62 21.62 -23.18
C GLN A 462 -7.42 21.43 -24.12
N HIS A 463 -6.21 21.74 -23.65
CA HIS A 463 -5.05 21.90 -24.53
C HIS A 463 -3.88 20.97 -24.22
N GLN A 464 -3.78 20.42 -23.01
CA GLN A 464 -2.66 19.61 -22.56
C GLN A 464 -3.04 18.17 -22.19
N ILE A 465 -4.34 17.83 -22.18
CA ILE A 465 -4.82 16.44 -22.16
C ILE A 465 -5.27 16.06 -23.58
N GLU A 466 -4.76 14.95 -24.13
CA GLU A 466 -5.11 14.52 -25.48
C GLU A 466 -6.56 13.99 -25.53
N PRO A 467 -7.45 14.56 -26.36
CA PRO A 467 -8.83 14.07 -26.47
C PRO A 467 -8.88 12.63 -26.98
N GLY A 468 -9.72 11.81 -26.33
CA GLY A 468 -9.97 10.41 -26.71
C GLY A 468 -9.01 9.41 -26.07
N THR A 469 -7.71 9.72 -25.96
CA THR A 469 -6.75 8.87 -25.25
C THR A 469 -6.56 9.28 -23.79
N TYR A 470 -6.86 10.55 -23.46
CA TYR A 470 -6.70 11.18 -22.14
C TYR A 470 -5.25 11.21 -21.64
N ILE A 471 -4.27 10.96 -22.52
CA ILE A 471 -2.85 11.02 -22.17
C ILE A 471 -2.41 12.47 -22.05
N VAL A 472 -1.67 12.77 -20.98
CA VAL A 472 -1.02 14.06 -20.79
C VAL A 472 -0.03 14.33 -21.93
N LYS A 473 -0.10 15.53 -22.49
CA LYS A 473 0.75 15.99 -23.59
C LYS A 473 2.05 16.60 -23.04
N GLY A 474 3.08 16.70 -23.89
CA GLY A 474 4.31 17.42 -23.54
C GLY A 474 4.10 18.93 -23.42
N GLY A 475 3.08 19.46 -24.10
CA GLY A 475 2.67 20.85 -24.03
C GLY A 475 1.37 21.08 -24.81
N ASP A 476 0.92 22.32 -24.85
CA ASP A 476 -0.31 22.69 -25.56
C ASP A 476 -0.26 22.51 -27.08
N HIS A 477 0.93 22.42 -27.68
CA HIS A 477 1.14 22.28 -29.13
C HIS A 477 1.59 20.89 -29.62
N TRP A 478 2.00 19.98 -28.73
CA TRP A 478 2.62 18.71 -29.14
C TRP A 478 2.51 17.63 -28.07
N GLY A 479 2.81 16.38 -28.43
CA GLY A 479 2.81 15.23 -27.51
C GLY A 479 1.52 14.40 -27.59
N GLY A 480 1.12 13.80 -26.46
CA GLY A 480 -0.05 12.91 -26.35
C GLY A 480 0.36 11.44 -26.40
N ALA A 481 -0.53 10.55 -26.83
CA ALA A 481 -0.24 9.11 -26.87
C ALA A 481 0.96 8.76 -27.76
N ALA A 482 1.26 9.59 -28.76
CA ALA A 482 2.42 9.42 -29.61
C ALA A 482 3.74 9.68 -28.89
N VAL A 483 3.80 10.68 -27.99
CA VAL A 483 4.97 11.05 -27.19
C VAL A 483 4.50 11.78 -25.92
N THR A 484 4.76 11.20 -24.76
CA THR A 484 4.38 11.75 -23.45
C THR A 484 5.53 11.54 -22.46
N ASN A 485 5.51 12.28 -21.36
CA ASN A 485 6.52 12.25 -20.32
C ASN A 485 5.89 11.71 -19.03
N PRO A 486 6.30 10.53 -18.53
CA PRO A 486 5.79 9.98 -17.28
C PRO A 486 5.95 10.90 -16.08
N SER A 487 6.92 11.83 -16.08
CA SER A 487 7.09 12.81 -15.00
C SER A 487 6.07 13.96 -15.01
N TYR A 488 5.30 14.10 -16.10
CA TYR A 488 4.18 15.03 -16.23
C TYR A 488 2.85 14.37 -15.86
N PHE A 489 2.85 13.07 -15.54
CA PHE A 489 1.65 12.40 -15.05
C PHE A 489 1.52 12.67 -13.55
N ALA A 490 0.64 13.59 -13.18
CA ALA A 490 0.36 13.99 -11.79
C ALA A 490 -1.04 13.52 -11.31
N PRO A 491 -1.26 12.21 -11.09
CA PRO A 491 -2.58 11.66 -10.79
C PRO A 491 -3.24 12.25 -9.54
N GLY A 492 -2.43 12.58 -8.52
CA GLY A 492 -2.92 13.26 -7.32
C GLY A 492 -3.52 14.63 -7.66
N TYR A 493 -2.86 15.40 -8.54
CA TYR A 493 -3.37 16.70 -8.97
C TYR A 493 -4.66 16.55 -9.76
N TYR A 494 -4.77 15.55 -10.63
CA TYR A 494 -5.99 15.33 -11.42
C TYR A 494 -7.19 14.98 -10.55
N LYS A 495 -6.99 14.23 -9.45
CA LYS A 495 -8.06 13.98 -8.48
C LYS A 495 -8.46 15.24 -7.72
N ILE A 496 -7.49 16.09 -7.37
CA ILE A 496 -7.78 17.41 -6.78
C ILE A 496 -8.52 18.31 -7.77
N PHE A 497 -8.12 18.33 -9.04
CA PHE A 497 -8.79 19.08 -10.09
C PHE A 497 -10.21 18.58 -10.30
N GLN A 498 -10.43 17.27 -10.29
CA GLN A 498 -11.74 16.65 -10.34
C GLN A 498 -12.65 17.15 -9.22
N GLU A 499 -12.18 17.10 -7.98
CA GLU A 499 -12.96 17.47 -6.81
C GLU A 499 -13.22 18.99 -6.76
N TYR A 500 -12.19 19.79 -7.02
CA TYR A 500 -12.26 21.25 -6.95
C TYR A 500 -13.16 21.85 -8.04
N THR A 501 -13.12 21.30 -9.26
CA THR A 501 -13.92 21.81 -10.40
C THR A 501 -15.23 21.06 -10.62
N GLY A 502 -15.40 19.88 -10.01
CA GLY A 502 -16.55 19.00 -10.25
C GLY A 502 -16.54 18.32 -11.62
N ASN A 503 -15.45 18.36 -12.39
CA ASN A 503 -15.34 17.69 -13.69
C ASN A 503 -14.89 16.22 -13.51
N PRO A 504 -15.78 15.21 -13.63
CA PRO A 504 -15.45 13.80 -13.39
C PRO A 504 -14.52 13.20 -14.45
N GLU A 505 -14.33 13.86 -15.59
CA GLU A 505 -13.52 13.32 -16.69
C GLU A 505 -12.02 13.26 -16.37
N TRP A 506 -11.54 14.02 -15.37
CA TRP A 506 -10.17 13.90 -14.87
C TRP A 506 -9.80 12.48 -14.42
N SER A 507 -10.77 11.70 -13.92
CA SER A 507 -10.57 10.26 -13.64
C SER A 507 -10.06 9.47 -14.85
N ARG A 508 -10.46 9.83 -16.08
CA ARG A 508 -9.99 9.16 -17.30
C ARG A 508 -8.52 9.44 -17.59
N ALA A 509 -8.03 10.64 -17.29
CA ALA A 509 -6.61 10.97 -17.41
C ALA A 509 -5.77 10.22 -16.36
N VAL A 510 -6.29 10.08 -15.13
CA VAL A 510 -5.69 9.24 -14.08
C VAL A 510 -5.58 7.78 -14.56
N ASP A 511 -6.69 7.22 -15.07
CA ASP A 511 -6.72 5.83 -15.53
C ASP A 511 -5.78 5.61 -16.73
N ALA A 512 -5.83 6.49 -17.74
CA ALA A 512 -4.97 6.39 -18.93
C ALA A 512 -3.48 6.45 -18.60
N GLY A 513 -3.07 7.29 -17.65
CA GLY A 513 -1.69 7.37 -17.18
C GLY A 513 -1.25 6.10 -16.44
N TYR A 514 -2.09 5.55 -15.56
CA TYR A 514 -1.76 4.28 -14.91
C TYR A 514 -1.75 3.10 -15.87
N GLU A 515 -2.60 3.08 -16.88
CA GLU A 515 -2.55 2.07 -17.94
C GLU A 515 -1.27 2.18 -18.78
N MET A 516 -0.78 3.40 -19.05
CA MET A 516 0.52 3.60 -19.70
C MET A 516 1.64 3.00 -18.83
N ILE A 517 1.64 3.26 -17.52
CA ILE A 517 2.60 2.68 -16.58
C ILE A 517 2.53 1.14 -16.60
N ALA A 518 1.32 0.57 -16.60
CA ALA A 518 1.13 -0.87 -16.68
C ALA A 518 1.73 -1.47 -17.97
N ARG A 519 1.53 -0.82 -19.12
CA ARG A 519 2.12 -1.25 -20.41
C ARG A 519 3.64 -1.14 -20.41
N LEU A 520 4.22 -0.09 -19.81
CA LEU A 520 5.67 0.03 -19.62
C LEU A 520 6.23 -1.12 -18.78
N ASN A 521 5.55 -1.44 -17.67
CA ASN A 521 5.96 -2.54 -16.81
C ASN A 521 5.90 -3.91 -17.52
N GLU A 522 4.86 -4.15 -18.32
CA GLU A 522 4.69 -5.39 -19.08
C GLU A 522 5.79 -5.59 -20.15
N LYS A 523 6.17 -4.50 -20.82
CA LYS A 523 7.00 -4.56 -22.03
C LYS A 523 8.49 -4.32 -21.80
N THR A 524 8.87 -3.79 -20.64
CA THR A 524 10.23 -3.28 -20.40
C THR A 524 10.79 -3.72 -19.05
N GLY A 525 12.06 -3.38 -18.79
CA GLY A 525 12.69 -3.60 -17.48
C GLY A 525 11.99 -2.89 -16.31
N ALA A 526 11.11 -1.92 -16.59
CA ALA A 526 10.29 -1.23 -15.58
C ALA A 526 9.47 -2.21 -14.74
N GLY A 527 9.05 -3.35 -15.29
CA GLY A 527 8.33 -4.38 -14.52
C GLY A 527 9.11 -4.93 -13.33
N GLN A 528 10.45 -4.93 -13.40
CA GLN A 528 11.35 -5.43 -12.36
C GLN A 528 11.88 -4.32 -11.46
N THR A 529 12.16 -3.13 -12.02
CA THR A 529 12.82 -2.03 -11.32
C THR A 529 11.85 -0.95 -10.84
N GLY A 530 10.67 -0.87 -11.42
CA GLY A 530 9.73 0.24 -11.26
C GLY A 530 10.15 1.52 -11.97
N LEU A 531 11.33 1.59 -12.59
CA LEU A 531 11.85 2.81 -13.21
C LEU A 531 11.10 3.11 -14.51
N LEU A 532 10.61 4.34 -14.67
CA LEU A 532 9.92 4.79 -15.87
C LEU A 532 10.85 5.68 -16.73
N PRO A 533 10.66 5.75 -18.05
CA PRO A 533 11.51 6.56 -18.92
C PRO A 533 11.21 8.05 -18.81
N ASP A 534 12.14 8.90 -19.26
CA ASP A 534 11.92 10.34 -19.43
C ASP A 534 10.77 10.60 -20.40
N TRP A 535 10.74 9.88 -21.53
CA TRP A 535 9.70 10.01 -22.54
C TRP A 535 9.31 8.66 -23.12
N THR A 536 8.05 8.51 -23.52
CA THR A 536 7.51 7.26 -24.04
C THR A 536 6.34 7.50 -24.99
N ARG A 537 5.97 6.49 -25.78
CA ARG A 537 4.63 6.39 -26.33
C ARG A 537 3.69 5.85 -25.26
N ALA A 538 2.43 6.24 -25.25
CA ALA A 538 1.44 5.69 -24.31
C ALA A 538 1.28 4.15 -24.43
N SER A 539 1.70 3.56 -25.56
CA SER A 539 1.77 2.11 -25.78
C SER A 539 2.89 1.40 -25.02
N GLY A 540 3.75 2.12 -24.29
CA GLY A 540 4.92 1.60 -23.57
C GLY A 540 6.18 1.42 -24.43
N GLU A 541 6.16 1.91 -25.67
CA GLU A 541 7.31 1.84 -26.59
C GLU A 541 8.18 3.12 -26.50
N PRO A 542 9.45 3.08 -26.92
CA PRO A 542 10.26 4.29 -27.07
C PRO A 542 9.66 5.31 -28.04
N ALA A 543 9.68 6.58 -27.64
CA ALA A 543 9.35 7.69 -28.53
C ALA A 543 10.60 8.11 -29.33
N PRO A 544 10.58 8.13 -30.67
CA PRO A 544 11.75 8.46 -31.48
C PRO A 544 12.29 9.86 -31.19
N GLY A 545 13.61 9.97 -30.96
CA GLY A 545 14.29 11.24 -30.68
C GLY A 545 14.28 11.66 -29.21
N PHE A 546 13.66 10.88 -28.33
CA PHE A 546 13.62 11.16 -26.89
C PHE A 546 14.33 10.09 -26.08
N SER A 547 14.80 10.47 -24.88
CA SER A 547 15.38 9.53 -23.92
C SER A 547 14.34 8.52 -23.44
N PHE A 548 14.70 7.23 -23.49
CA PHE A 548 13.91 6.12 -22.93
C PHE A 548 14.53 5.55 -21.66
N ASN A 549 15.42 6.31 -21.02
CA ASN A 549 16.06 5.97 -19.75
C ASN A 549 15.37 6.74 -18.61
N TYR A 550 15.58 6.29 -17.38
CA TYR A 550 15.22 7.02 -16.18
C TYR A 550 16.32 8.07 -15.91
N THR A 551 16.13 9.31 -16.35
CA THR A 551 17.09 10.41 -16.11
C THR A 551 16.41 11.64 -15.50
N TYR A 552 16.81 12.86 -15.87
CA TYR A 552 16.45 14.08 -15.15
C TYR A 552 14.98 14.47 -15.30
N ASP A 553 14.27 14.00 -16.33
CA ASP A 553 12.81 14.14 -16.36
C ASP A 553 12.19 13.11 -15.41
N ALA A 554 12.50 11.83 -15.64
CA ALA A 554 11.87 10.71 -14.97
C ALA A 554 12.14 10.65 -13.47
N CYS A 555 13.20 11.30 -12.99
CA CYS A 555 13.53 11.34 -11.57
C CYS A 555 12.41 11.95 -10.71
N ARG A 556 11.48 12.72 -11.29
CA ARG A 556 10.30 13.28 -10.62
C ARG A 556 9.12 12.31 -10.51
N VAL A 557 9.09 11.22 -11.28
CA VAL A 557 7.98 10.24 -11.26
C VAL A 557 7.65 9.75 -9.84
N PRO A 558 8.63 9.37 -8.99
CA PRO A 558 8.33 8.97 -7.61
C PRO A 558 7.59 10.05 -6.82
N LEU A 559 7.94 11.33 -6.99
CA LEU A 559 7.25 12.44 -6.33
C LEU A 559 5.78 12.51 -6.77
N ARG A 560 5.54 12.50 -8.08
CA ARG A 560 4.19 12.60 -8.65
C ARG A 560 3.27 11.47 -8.20
N LEU A 561 3.78 10.23 -8.23
CA LEU A 561 3.01 9.06 -7.81
C LEU A 561 2.79 9.03 -6.30
N ALA A 562 3.77 9.46 -5.50
CA ALA A 562 3.63 9.40 -4.06
C ALA A 562 2.67 10.43 -3.48
N MET A 563 2.49 11.58 -4.14
CA MET A 563 1.39 12.50 -3.77
C MET A 563 0.04 11.78 -3.90
N ASP A 564 -0.20 11.07 -5.01
CA ASP A 564 -1.43 10.29 -5.17
C ASP A 564 -1.54 9.14 -4.17
N ALA A 565 -0.41 8.48 -3.89
CA ALA A 565 -0.34 7.44 -2.89
C ALA A 565 -0.74 8.00 -1.52
N VAL A 566 -0.03 9.01 -1.00
CA VAL A 566 -0.22 9.57 0.35
C VAL A 566 -1.61 10.19 0.55
N TRP A 567 -2.12 10.94 -0.44
CA TRP A 567 -3.39 11.64 -0.30
C TRP A 567 -4.61 10.74 -0.51
N PHE A 568 -4.54 9.79 -1.44
CA PHE A 568 -5.72 9.03 -1.87
C PHE A 568 -5.60 7.52 -1.65
N GLY A 569 -4.44 7.02 -1.23
CA GLY A 569 -4.20 5.59 -1.04
C GLY A 569 -4.32 4.77 -2.34
N ASP A 570 -4.06 5.38 -3.51
CA ASP A 570 -4.22 4.68 -4.80
C ASP A 570 -3.26 3.50 -4.90
N ARG A 571 -3.82 2.29 -4.97
CA ARG A 571 -3.05 1.04 -4.99
C ARG A 571 -2.17 0.93 -6.23
N ARG A 572 -2.49 1.61 -7.34
CA ARG A 572 -1.65 1.62 -8.55
C ARG A 572 -0.38 2.44 -8.32
N ALA A 573 -0.49 3.59 -7.65
CA ALA A 573 0.65 4.39 -7.21
C ALA A 573 1.55 3.59 -6.26
N LEU A 574 0.96 3.02 -5.21
CA LEU A 574 1.67 2.24 -4.19
C LEU A 574 2.36 1.01 -4.78
N THR A 575 1.74 0.36 -5.78
CA THR A 575 2.35 -0.78 -6.48
C THR A 575 3.57 -0.35 -7.28
N GLN A 576 3.51 0.77 -8.00
CA GLN A 576 4.65 1.27 -8.76
C GLN A 576 5.78 1.73 -7.85
N LEU A 577 5.47 2.48 -6.80
CA LEU A 577 6.45 2.97 -5.82
C LEU A 577 7.11 1.81 -5.08
N ALA A 578 6.39 0.73 -4.78
CA ALA A 578 6.98 -0.46 -4.19
C ALA A 578 8.07 -1.09 -5.07
N LYS A 579 7.84 -1.17 -6.39
CA LYS A 579 8.86 -1.68 -7.34
C LYS A 579 10.11 -0.79 -7.34
N MET A 580 9.91 0.53 -7.39
CA MET A 580 10.99 1.52 -7.31
C MET A 580 11.75 1.40 -5.99
N ASN A 581 11.03 1.30 -4.87
CA ASN A 581 11.61 1.12 -3.54
C ASN A 581 12.46 -0.16 -3.46
N SER A 582 11.95 -1.31 -3.94
CA SER A 582 12.73 -2.56 -3.97
C SER A 582 14.00 -2.44 -4.82
N PHE A 583 14.00 -1.65 -5.90
CA PHE A 583 15.21 -1.37 -6.68
C PHE A 583 16.21 -0.48 -5.93
N PHE A 584 15.76 0.64 -5.37
CA PHE A 584 16.63 1.59 -4.67
C PHE A 584 17.13 1.08 -3.32
N ALA A 585 16.33 0.30 -2.59
CA ALA A 585 16.74 -0.35 -1.35
C ALA A 585 17.87 -1.35 -1.59
N ARG A 586 17.78 -2.18 -2.64
CA ARG A 586 18.88 -3.08 -3.06
C ARG A 586 20.13 -2.33 -3.51
N THR A 587 19.96 -1.15 -4.11
CA THR A 587 21.08 -0.29 -4.50
C THR A 587 21.77 0.30 -3.27
N GLY A 588 20.99 0.70 -2.26
CA GLY A 588 21.45 1.41 -1.06
C GLY A 588 21.49 2.92 -1.29
N ALA A 589 21.03 3.70 -0.29
CA ALA A 589 20.80 5.14 -0.41
C ALA A 589 22.00 5.93 -0.97
N ARG A 590 23.20 5.64 -0.48
CA ARG A 590 24.45 6.32 -0.88
C ARG A 590 24.94 5.99 -2.30
N LYS A 591 24.39 4.94 -2.91
CA LYS A 591 24.83 4.44 -4.22
C LYS A 591 23.84 4.79 -5.34
N ILE A 592 22.76 5.51 -5.03
CA ILE A 592 21.82 6.01 -6.02
C ILE A 592 22.57 6.95 -6.97
N LYS A 593 22.37 6.75 -8.27
CA LYS A 593 23.06 7.43 -9.37
C LYS A 593 22.10 8.32 -10.15
N ALA A 594 22.67 9.29 -10.84
CA ALA A 594 21.94 10.27 -11.64
C ALA A 594 21.43 9.70 -12.98
N GLY A 595 20.96 8.46 -12.99
CA GLY A 595 20.24 7.88 -14.12
C GLY A 595 20.49 6.39 -14.33
N TYR A 596 19.47 5.73 -14.89
CA TYR A 596 19.46 4.30 -15.14
C TYR A 596 18.72 3.97 -16.43
N THR A 597 19.11 2.88 -17.09
CA THR A 597 18.21 2.20 -18.03
C THR A 597 17.03 1.59 -17.27
N LEU A 598 15.92 1.27 -17.95
CA LEU A 598 14.74 0.71 -17.28
C LEU A 598 15.00 -0.69 -16.67
N ASP A 599 16.01 -1.43 -17.15
CA ASP A 599 16.49 -2.69 -16.54
C ASP A 599 17.52 -2.46 -15.40
N GLY A 600 17.76 -1.21 -14.99
CA GLY A 600 18.51 -0.87 -13.78
C GLY A 600 20.02 -0.70 -13.96
N LYS A 601 20.52 -0.61 -15.21
CA LYS A 601 21.95 -0.33 -15.45
C LYS A 601 22.20 1.16 -15.30
N VAL A 602 23.25 1.52 -14.56
CA VAL A 602 23.68 2.90 -14.36
C VAL A 602 24.06 3.53 -15.71
N VAL A 603 23.53 4.71 -16.00
CA VAL A 603 23.90 5.50 -17.21
C VAL A 603 24.87 6.65 -16.89
N ASN A 604 24.86 7.13 -15.65
CA ASN A 604 25.71 8.22 -15.16
C ASN A 604 26.40 7.78 -13.86
N ASP A 605 27.71 7.97 -13.72
CA ASP A 605 28.49 7.42 -12.60
C ASP A 605 28.55 8.32 -11.35
N TRP A 606 27.95 9.52 -11.41
CA TRP A 606 27.77 10.43 -10.27
C TRP A 606 26.40 10.28 -9.59
N SER A 607 26.30 10.80 -8.38
CA SER A 607 25.06 10.84 -7.57
C SER A 607 24.52 12.26 -7.54
N ASP A 608 23.20 12.41 -7.54
CA ASP A 608 22.52 13.71 -7.52
C ASP A 608 21.23 13.61 -6.66
N VAL A 609 20.93 14.67 -5.90
CA VAL A 609 19.77 14.72 -5.00
C VAL A 609 18.44 14.67 -5.76
N CYS A 610 18.43 15.06 -7.04
CA CYS A 610 17.28 14.90 -7.92
C CYS A 610 16.85 13.44 -8.07
N PHE A 611 17.72 12.48 -7.74
CA PHE A 611 17.43 11.05 -7.80
C PHE A 611 17.28 10.47 -6.39
N THR A 612 18.17 10.85 -5.47
CA THR A 612 18.12 10.37 -4.08
C THR A 612 16.87 10.83 -3.33
N GLY A 613 16.48 12.10 -3.47
CA GLY A 613 15.28 12.65 -2.82
C GLY A 613 14.00 11.95 -3.27
N PRO A 614 13.70 11.93 -4.59
CA PRO A 614 12.54 11.21 -5.10
C PRO A 614 12.57 9.69 -4.86
N ALA A 615 13.74 9.04 -4.90
CA ALA A 615 13.84 7.65 -4.46
C ALA A 615 13.42 7.48 -2.99
N GLY A 616 13.72 8.46 -2.14
CA GLY A 616 13.32 8.45 -0.74
C GLY A 616 11.84 8.60 -0.49
N VAL A 617 11.14 9.25 -1.40
CA VAL A 617 9.68 9.32 -1.36
C VAL A 617 9.04 7.93 -1.56
N ALA A 618 9.62 7.08 -2.43
CA ALA A 618 9.18 5.68 -2.53
C ALA A 618 9.45 4.88 -1.24
N ALA A 619 10.47 5.27 -0.46
CA ALA A 619 10.83 4.63 0.81
C ALA A 619 9.86 4.95 1.96
N LEU A 620 8.93 5.91 1.82
CA LEU A 620 7.87 6.17 2.80
C LEU A 620 7.07 4.92 3.16
N PHE A 621 6.88 4.04 2.19
CA PHE A 621 6.11 2.80 2.33
C PHE A 621 6.99 1.58 2.66
N SER A 622 8.27 1.79 3.01
CA SER A 622 9.17 0.73 3.45
C SER A 622 9.00 0.45 4.95
N ASN A 623 9.09 -0.82 5.33
CA ASN A 623 9.20 -1.24 6.74
C ASN A 623 10.64 -1.21 7.27
N ASP A 624 11.64 -1.00 6.40
CA ASP A 624 13.04 -0.88 6.80
C ASP A 624 13.33 0.53 7.35
N GLN A 625 13.34 0.65 8.68
CA GLN A 625 13.60 1.91 9.36
C GLN A 625 15.03 2.43 9.14
N GLU A 626 16.03 1.55 9.07
CA GLU A 626 17.42 1.96 8.86
C GLU A 626 17.60 2.55 7.46
N TYR A 627 17.04 1.90 6.44
CA TYR A 627 17.05 2.42 5.08
C TYR A 627 16.33 3.77 4.96
N ARG A 628 15.16 3.92 5.60
CA ARG A 628 14.44 5.21 5.62
C ARG A 628 15.29 6.33 6.24
N GLN A 629 15.95 6.06 7.37
CA GLN A 629 16.82 7.03 8.03
C GLN A 629 18.06 7.35 7.20
N GLU A 630 18.65 6.36 6.52
CA GLU A 630 19.79 6.59 5.64
C GLU A 630 19.42 7.50 4.46
N ILE A 631 18.28 7.25 3.82
CA ILE A 631 17.78 8.08 2.72
C ILE A 631 17.46 9.50 3.18
N TRP A 632 16.80 9.68 4.33
CA TRP A 632 16.56 11.00 4.90
C TRP A 632 17.88 11.75 5.07
N GLY A 633 18.86 11.10 5.71
CA GLY A 633 20.19 11.68 5.93
C GLY A 633 20.91 12.07 4.64
N GLN A 634 20.84 11.23 3.59
CA GLN A 634 21.42 11.56 2.28
C GLN A 634 20.71 12.75 1.62
N THR A 635 19.38 12.77 1.62
CA THR A 635 18.58 13.85 1.03
C THR A 635 18.84 15.17 1.75
N ALA A 636 18.93 15.14 3.08
CA ALA A 636 19.27 16.31 3.89
C ALA A 636 20.70 16.81 3.60
N ALA A 637 21.68 15.92 3.43
CA ALA A 637 23.08 16.29 3.26
C ALA A 637 23.47 16.72 1.84
N MET A 638 22.85 16.15 0.80
CA MET A 638 23.16 16.45 -0.60
C MET A 638 22.53 17.78 -1.02
N TYR A 639 23.23 18.89 -0.77
CA TYR A 639 22.66 20.22 -0.94
C TYR A 639 23.64 21.20 -1.58
N ASP A 640 23.21 21.81 -2.69
CA ASP A 640 23.79 23.03 -3.25
C ASP A 640 22.65 24.06 -3.44
N PRO A 641 22.59 25.12 -2.62
CA PRO A 641 21.50 26.11 -2.66
C PRO A 641 21.43 26.89 -3.98
N ARG A 642 22.49 26.89 -4.79
CA ARG A 642 22.55 27.61 -6.07
C ARG A 642 22.04 26.77 -7.23
N ALA A 643 22.01 25.44 -7.07
CA ALA A 643 21.56 24.52 -8.09
C ALA A 643 20.03 24.48 -8.10
N TYR A 644 19.42 25.23 -9.03
CA TYR A 644 17.96 25.41 -9.17
C TYR A 644 17.17 24.10 -9.07
N TYR A 645 17.49 23.13 -9.94
CA TYR A 645 16.70 21.92 -10.09
C TYR A 645 16.85 21.01 -8.87
N GLN A 646 18.09 20.82 -8.43
CA GLN A 646 18.47 20.09 -7.23
C GLN A 646 17.79 20.65 -5.98
N SER A 647 17.84 21.97 -5.79
CA SER A 647 17.23 22.63 -4.64
C SER A 647 15.71 22.49 -4.63
N SER A 648 15.07 22.63 -5.79
CA SER A 648 13.62 22.47 -5.94
C SER A 648 13.17 21.04 -5.59
N LEU A 649 13.75 20.03 -6.25
CA LEU A 649 13.35 18.64 -6.03
C LEU A 649 13.75 18.11 -4.66
N ARG A 650 14.88 18.56 -4.11
CA ARG A 650 15.27 18.24 -2.73
C ARG A 650 14.24 18.76 -1.74
N LEU A 651 13.83 20.02 -1.86
CA LEU A 651 12.89 20.62 -0.92
C LEU A 651 11.50 19.96 -1.02
N LEU A 652 11.00 19.73 -2.23
CA LEU A 652 9.74 18.99 -2.46
C LEU A 652 9.81 17.56 -1.89
N SER A 653 10.94 16.87 -2.08
CA SER A 653 11.15 15.54 -1.49
C SER A 653 11.15 15.60 0.03
N LEU A 654 11.90 16.54 0.63
CA LEU A 654 11.94 16.72 2.09
C LEU A 654 10.55 17.00 2.66
N LEU A 655 9.77 17.88 2.03
CA LEU A 655 8.39 18.19 2.45
C LEU A 655 7.53 16.93 2.45
N LEU A 656 7.59 16.11 1.41
CA LEU A 656 6.79 14.89 1.31
C LEU A 656 7.26 13.83 2.31
N ILE A 657 8.55 13.54 2.40
CA ILE A 657 9.07 12.49 3.30
C ILE A 657 9.02 12.86 4.78
N SER A 658 8.83 14.14 5.11
CA SER A 658 8.57 14.59 6.48
C SER A 658 7.07 14.74 6.79
N GLY A 659 6.18 14.52 5.81
CA GLY A 659 4.74 14.67 5.99
C GLY A 659 4.24 16.12 6.05
N ARG A 660 5.00 17.07 5.49
CA ARG A 660 4.62 18.51 5.39
C ARG A 660 4.03 18.89 4.03
N LEU A 661 3.78 17.93 3.15
CA LEU A 661 3.08 18.14 1.88
C LEU A 661 1.66 17.54 1.93
N ALA A 662 0.70 18.34 2.41
CA ALA A 662 -0.67 17.93 2.62
C ALA A 662 -1.53 18.01 1.34
N ASN A 663 -2.63 17.24 1.34
CA ASN A 663 -3.74 17.44 0.42
C ASN A 663 -4.40 18.80 0.74
N PRO A 664 -4.49 19.76 -0.20
CA PRO A 664 -5.03 21.09 0.10
C PRO A 664 -6.54 21.13 0.31
N LEU A 665 -7.27 20.04 -0.01
CA LEU A 665 -8.72 19.95 0.19
C LEU A 665 -9.12 19.41 1.58
N GLU A 666 -8.15 18.92 2.34
CA GLU A 666 -8.29 18.48 3.74
C GLU A 666 -7.81 19.57 4.71
#